data_AF-A0A2V7GD08-F1
#
_entry.id   AF-A0A2V7GD08-F1
#
_cell.length_a   1.000
_cell.length_b   1.000
_cell.length_c   1.000
_cell.angle_alpha   90.00
_cell.angle_beta   90.00
_cell.angle_gamma   90.00
#
_symmetry.space_group_name_H-M   'P 1'
#
loop_
_entity.id
_entity.type
_entity.pdbx_description
1 polymer ?
#
loop_
_entity_poly.entity_id
_entity_poly.type
_entity_poly.pdbx_seq_one_letter_code
_entity_poly.pdbx_strand_id
1 'polypeptide(L)'
;MTTFSCIGRSLPRPDGGEKVTGLTRYAGDVRLLGMLHARLVLSPHAHARILRIDGKDAAVLPGVVGVFGGRDLPMPSPDPADRNRCPLALDRALFTGHPVAAVVALTEAVAEDAAALVRVEYEELPAAIDPLEAMKPDAPLVGERRGGDEAALGMHGAAGGGQALQEPTPPNVASTAHFTRGDVATGFRDADVVIEKSYRTAMVHQGYLEPRAAIASVDALGNVTVWATTQALFYTRSEVAEALGLPEHRVRVIATPLGGGFGGKFVLLEPLAAALALAIRRPVSLVLTRTEEFLATTPAPPSLFELRTGVRRDGTLTALEARVIFDAGAYAGAPLSLACLLLGGYYRFPHLDLRGYEVLTHKPGNGAYRAPGAVQACFALESQMDEMAAAIGMDPLELRLRNAVEEGEPMANGRPWPRIGLRQCLAALKLERDRRAHAPVGAPDGRLRRGVGVAVGGWMGGIEPASAVCRLDPDGTLSVIVGTVDMSGTNGALAQIASEALGLPVEDIHVMNADTEAAPFAGSSGGSKITYTVGAAVERAARDARRQLLAIAASLLEAAVEDLELVDRAVRVRGMPDRSVTVAEIAKSSMQFGARYEPVFGRGSTATIARSPAFAAHLSTVEVDPDTGRVRAVEHVVAQDVGRAINPAAIQGQIHGAVAQGTGWALLERMAYDERGQLLSATLMDYALPASDGVPPVETVIVEVPSEAGPFGARLVRRFPSRGPTYRDRGRRARRMAAARTRITSQPGHHAVILIRIVLVLGCLLAAAGCGDRSTGSAAVTLVFKHAKILGPSDPVPRLLREFEARNPGVRVRSESLPWSSDEQHQFYVVNLEGGNAGVDVLMLDVIWVQEFAQAGWLLDLTPFLAPGELTPHFPAAIEPATRNGRVWALPWFMNVGLLYYRKDLLDKYSLRPPETYAELVRQVGRIKSGEQDPALDGFLWQGKQYEGMVVNVLEGLWANGTRVLGESGTVFPEPDRAEEVLAFLRALIESGVSPPWVTAADEELTRRGFQDGRAIFLRNWPYAMDLFGQPGSAVRGKVGIASLPRHARGDRGVGSTGGAHLGVYRGTRHPEAAAALVRFLAGDAAERVMTAGAALTPSRMALYHDPELLRDHPSFPAISALAMVARPRPVAPYYLMLSTILQPEFSAVLVGTKTPPQAVAQARYQVDHLLKGIR
;
A
#
# COMPACT_ATOMS: atom_id res chain seq x y z
N MET A 1 -1.94 -41.15 5.87
CA MET A 1 -1.64 -39.70 5.74
C MET A 1 -2.89 -38.94 6.15
N THR A 2 -2.76 -37.92 7.00
CA THR A 2 -3.87 -37.00 7.32
C THR A 2 -4.08 -36.09 6.11
N THR A 3 -5.27 -36.11 5.52
CA THR A 3 -5.61 -35.29 4.36
C THR A 3 -6.14 -33.93 4.84
N PHE A 4 -5.35 -32.87 4.69
CA PHE A 4 -5.77 -31.52 5.06
C PHE A 4 -6.76 -30.93 4.04
N SER A 5 -7.68 -30.07 4.50
CA SER A 5 -8.70 -29.44 3.67
C SER A 5 -8.13 -28.29 2.83
N CYS A 6 -7.25 -27.46 3.40
CA CYS A 6 -6.69 -26.27 2.74
C CYS A 6 -5.15 -26.16 2.85
N ILE A 7 -4.51 -26.79 3.84
CA ILE A 7 -3.05 -26.74 4.02
C ILE A 7 -2.35 -27.46 2.85
N GLY A 8 -1.44 -26.75 2.16
CA GLY A 8 -0.75 -27.24 0.97
C GLY A 8 -1.43 -26.85 -0.35
N ARG A 9 -2.56 -26.14 -0.32
CA ARG A 9 -3.19 -25.58 -1.52
C ARG A 9 -2.65 -24.19 -1.84
N SER A 10 -2.44 -23.93 -3.13
CA SER A 10 -2.06 -22.61 -3.65
C SER A 10 -3.31 -21.73 -3.80
N LEU A 11 -3.74 -21.08 -2.72
CA LEU A 11 -4.87 -20.16 -2.74
C LEU A 11 -4.42 -18.73 -3.15
N PRO A 12 -5.28 -17.94 -3.80
CA PRO A 12 -5.02 -16.53 -4.09
C PRO A 12 -4.73 -15.71 -2.83
N ARG A 13 -4.04 -14.59 -3.01
CA ARG A 13 -3.79 -13.61 -1.94
C ARG A 13 -5.07 -12.82 -1.62
N PRO A 14 -5.54 -12.75 -0.37
CA PRO A 14 -6.70 -11.93 0.00
C PRO A 14 -6.52 -10.44 -0.35
N ASP A 15 -5.32 -9.91 -0.13
CA ASP A 15 -4.95 -8.51 -0.40
C ASP A 15 -4.58 -8.24 -1.88
N GLY A 16 -4.72 -9.24 -2.77
CA GLY A 16 -4.30 -9.11 -4.17
C GLY A 16 -5.16 -8.13 -4.96
N GLY A 17 -6.49 -8.19 -4.79
CA GLY A 17 -7.45 -7.40 -5.58
C GLY A 17 -7.31 -5.89 -5.37
N GLU A 18 -7.27 -5.43 -4.12
CA GLU A 18 -7.09 -4.02 -3.79
C GLU A 18 -5.75 -3.46 -4.27
N LYS A 19 -4.68 -4.26 -4.19
CA LYS A 19 -3.33 -3.84 -4.61
C LYS A 19 -3.21 -3.66 -6.11
N VAL A 20 -3.81 -4.55 -6.92
CA VAL A 20 -3.77 -4.40 -8.40
C VAL A 20 -4.76 -3.37 -8.93
N THR A 21 -5.69 -2.89 -8.10
CA THR A 21 -6.67 -1.84 -8.44
C THR A 21 -6.33 -0.46 -7.87
N GLY A 22 -5.24 -0.34 -7.10
CA GLY A 22 -4.82 0.93 -6.47
C GLY A 22 -5.67 1.37 -5.27
N LEU A 23 -6.49 0.48 -4.71
CA LEU A 23 -7.38 0.78 -3.58
C LEU A 23 -6.67 0.67 -2.22
N THR A 24 -5.58 -0.11 -2.14
CA THR A 24 -4.77 -0.23 -0.91
C THR A 24 -4.07 1.08 -0.59
N ARG A 25 -4.40 1.67 0.57
CA ARG A 25 -3.77 2.91 1.07
C ARG A 25 -2.50 2.62 1.87
N TYR A 26 -1.41 3.25 1.48
CA TYR A 26 -0.11 3.23 2.15
C TYR A 26 0.01 4.44 3.10
N ALA A 27 1.10 4.53 3.89
CA ALA A 27 1.30 5.66 4.80
C ALA A 27 1.31 7.00 4.05
N GLY A 28 2.00 7.06 2.90
CA GLY A 28 2.03 8.25 2.04
C GLY A 28 0.67 8.71 1.51
N ASP A 29 -0.37 7.88 1.59
CA ASP A 29 -1.74 8.18 1.14
C ASP A 29 -2.64 8.69 2.28
N VAL A 30 -2.16 8.65 3.53
CA VAL A 30 -2.89 9.17 4.68
C VAL A 30 -3.08 10.69 4.52
N ARG A 31 -4.32 11.16 4.67
CA ARG A 31 -4.69 12.58 4.63
C ARG A 31 -5.51 12.89 5.88
N LEU A 32 -5.06 13.88 6.64
CA LEU A 32 -5.71 14.34 7.87
C LEU A 32 -6.06 15.83 7.75
N LEU A 33 -7.12 16.27 8.43
CA LEU A 33 -7.53 17.67 8.41
C LEU A 33 -6.43 18.56 9.01
N GLY A 34 -6.02 19.60 8.27
CA GLY A 34 -4.99 20.54 8.72
C GLY A 34 -3.57 19.95 8.80
N MET A 35 -3.33 18.80 8.17
CA MET A 35 -2.03 18.16 8.07
C MET A 35 -0.97 19.08 7.46
N LEU A 36 0.25 18.99 8.00
CA LEU A 36 1.44 19.68 7.54
C LEU A 36 2.42 18.69 6.91
N HIS A 37 3.35 19.19 6.11
CA HIS A 37 4.39 18.41 5.46
C HIS A 37 5.77 18.79 6.02
N ALA A 38 6.58 17.80 6.37
CA ALA A 38 7.93 17.97 6.87
C ALA A 38 8.97 17.49 5.85
N ARG A 39 10.06 18.26 5.70
CA ARG A 39 11.24 17.94 4.87
C ARG A 39 12.51 18.05 5.72
N LEU A 40 13.50 17.20 5.45
CA LEU A 40 14.73 17.14 6.23
C LEU A 40 15.83 18.02 5.62
N VAL A 41 16.59 18.68 6.49
CA VAL A 41 17.87 19.29 6.13
C VAL A 41 18.95 18.28 6.51
N LEU A 42 19.72 17.80 5.53
CA LEU A 42 20.73 16.76 5.72
C LEU A 42 22.15 17.33 5.72
N SER A 43 23.04 16.76 6.54
CA SER A 43 24.47 17.11 6.53
C SER A 43 25.13 16.72 5.21
N PRO A 44 25.86 17.63 4.53
CA PRO A 44 26.71 17.30 3.40
C PRO A 44 28.07 16.71 3.82
N HIS A 45 28.39 16.67 5.12
CA HIS A 45 29.69 16.22 5.63
C HIS A 45 29.60 14.87 6.36
N ALA A 46 30.62 14.02 6.17
CA ALA A 46 30.75 12.74 6.85
C ALA A 46 31.13 12.88 8.34
N HIS A 47 31.92 13.88 8.70
CA HIS A 47 32.16 14.23 10.11
C HIS A 47 32.33 15.75 10.21
N ALA A 48 31.49 16.39 11.02
CA ALA A 48 31.60 17.83 11.27
C ALA A 48 30.98 18.20 12.62
N ARG A 49 31.51 19.23 13.27
CA ARG A 49 30.83 19.93 14.37
C ARG A 49 29.81 20.90 13.77
N ILE A 50 28.60 20.93 14.33
CA ILE A 50 27.54 21.88 13.96
C ILE A 50 27.78 23.13 14.79
N LEU A 51 28.12 24.25 14.14
CA LEU A 51 28.37 25.53 14.83
C LEU A 51 27.05 26.30 15.00
N ARG A 52 26.21 26.31 13.97
CA ARG A 52 24.95 27.05 13.94
C ARG A 52 24.01 26.52 12.85
N ILE A 53 22.71 26.57 13.11
CA ILE A 53 21.64 26.40 12.13
C ILE A 53 20.93 27.77 12.01
N ASP A 54 20.80 28.31 10.80
CA ASP A 54 20.03 29.53 10.52
C ASP A 54 18.93 29.24 9.49
N GLY A 55 17.69 29.22 9.97
CA GLY A 55 16.48 29.03 9.18
C GLY A 55 15.69 30.31 8.89
N LYS A 56 16.26 31.52 9.07
CA LYS A 56 15.50 32.78 8.93
C LYS A 56 14.88 32.98 7.55
N ASP A 57 15.65 32.72 6.50
CA ASP A 57 15.17 32.86 5.11
C ASP A 57 14.04 31.84 4.80
N ALA A 58 14.14 30.63 5.34
CA ALA A 58 13.11 29.60 5.26
C ALA A 58 11.84 30.01 6.05
N ALA A 59 12.00 30.53 7.27
CA ALA A 59 10.89 30.86 8.16
C ALA A 59 10.02 32.03 7.68
N VAL A 60 10.52 32.89 6.78
CA VAL A 60 9.73 33.97 6.17
C VAL A 60 9.00 33.55 4.87
N LEU A 61 9.23 32.34 4.36
CA LEU A 61 8.56 31.85 3.15
C LEU A 61 7.07 31.58 3.43
N PRO A 62 6.12 32.13 2.65
CA PRO A 62 4.70 31.95 2.88
C PRO A 62 4.28 30.47 2.93
N GLY A 63 3.66 30.06 4.03
CA GLY A 63 3.22 28.69 4.25
C GLY A 63 4.19 27.81 5.05
N VAL A 64 5.39 28.30 5.40
CA VAL A 64 6.24 27.66 6.41
C VAL A 64 5.64 27.88 7.80
N VAL A 65 5.63 26.82 8.61
CA VAL A 65 5.14 26.81 10.00
C VAL A 65 6.30 26.86 11.00
N GLY A 66 7.44 26.26 10.68
CA GLY A 66 8.64 26.34 11.51
C GLY A 66 9.83 25.57 10.94
N VAL A 67 11.01 25.91 11.46
CA VAL A 67 12.27 25.19 11.28
C VAL A 67 12.70 24.71 12.65
N PHE A 68 12.99 23.42 12.78
CA PHE A 68 13.28 22.76 14.06
C PHE A 68 14.66 22.07 13.98
N GLY A 69 15.58 22.46 14.86
CA GLY A 69 16.77 21.66 15.17
C GLY A 69 16.49 20.65 16.27
N GLY A 70 17.44 19.75 16.56
CA GLY A 70 17.24 18.69 17.55
C GLY A 70 16.97 19.17 19.00
N ARG A 71 17.35 20.41 19.35
CA ARG A 71 17.05 21.03 20.66
C ARG A 71 15.67 21.67 20.75
N ASP A 72 14.96 21.85 19.63
CA ASP A 72 13.61 22.44 19.60
C ASP A 72 12.50 21.39 19.75
N LEU A 73 12.86 20.10 19.73
CA LEU A 73 11.94 18.98 19.84
C LEU A 73 11.59 18.67 21.31
N PRO A 74 10.34 18.27 21.61
CA PRO A 74 9.89 17.90 22.95
C PRO A 74 10.38 16.48 23.34
N MET A 75 11.69 16.29 23.38
CA MET A 75 12.37 15.05 23.79
C MET A 75 13.16 15.32 25.08
N PRO A 76 12.78 14.74 26.24
CA PRO A 76 13.34 15.14 27.54
C PRO A 76 14.77 14.66 27.79
N SER A 77 15.18 13.56 27.16
CA SER A 77 16.47 12.89 27.36
C SER A 77 17.08 12.45 26.03
N PRO A 78 17.48 13.37 25.14
CA PRO A 78 18.04 13.00 23.84
C PRO A 78 19.42 12.35 24.01
N ASP A 79 19.61 11.16 23.42
CA ASP A 79 20.88 10.43 23.42
C ASP A 79 21.52 10.46 22.02
N PRO A 80 22.61 11.22 21.79
CA PRO A 80 23.28 11.26 20.48
C PRO A 80 23.83 9.90 19.99
N ALA A 81 23.95 8.90 20.87
CA ALA A 81 24.32 7.54 20.49
C ALA A 81 23.12 6.68 20.02
N ASP A 82 21.90 7.21 20.06
CA ASP A 82 20.68 6.54 19.64
C ASP A 82 19.81 7.46 18.79
N ARG A 83 19.62 7.06 17.54
CA ARG A 83 18.91 7.86 16.54
C ARG A 83 17.38 7.91 16.73
N ASN A 84 16.78 6.99 17.49
CA ASN A 84 15.35 7.08 17.80
C ASN A 84 15.10 8.16 18.87
N ARG A 85 16.00 8.28 19.85
CA ARG A 85 15.97 9.30 20.90
C ARG A 85 16.65 10.62 20.50
N CYS A 86 17.42 10.63 19.41
CA CYS A 86 18.04 11.82 18.83
C CYS A 86 17.97 11.78 17.28
N PRO A 87 16.78 12.00 16.69
CA PRO A 87 16.57 11.85 15.24
C PRO A 87 17.13 13.01 14.39
N LEU A 88 17.42 14.14 15.02
CA LEU A 88 18.16 15.27 14.44
C LEU A 88 19.45 15.48 15.23
N ALA A 89 20.56 15.67 14.53
CA ALA A 89 21.87 15.89 15.13
C ALA A 89 21.89 17.12 16.06
N LEU A 90 22.54 16.99 17.23
CA LEU A 90 22.74 18.11 18.17
C LEU A 90 24.02 18.89 17.86
N ASP A 91 25.19 18.31 18.20
CA ASP A 91 26.47 19.02 18.16
C ASP A 91 27.40 18.54 17.02
N ARG A 92 27.15 17.36 16.45
CA ARG A 92 27.97 16.76 15.39
C ARG A 92 27.16 16.01 14.35
N ALA A 93 27.51 16.22 13.08
CA ALA A 93 27.15 15.31 12.00
C ALA A 93 28.14 14.13 11.97
N LEU A 94 27.62 12.89 11.88
CA LEU A 94 28.42 11.66 11.95
C LEU A 94 28.45 10.87 10.62
N PHE A 95 27.71 11.32 9.61
CA PHE A 95 27.74 10.79 8.24
C PHE A 95 27.10 11.78 7.26
N THR A 96 27.48 11.67 5.98
CA THR A 96 26.84 12.40 4.88
C THR A 96 25.40 11.91 4.73
N GLY A 97 24.42 12.78 4.89
CA GLY A 97 23.01 12.41 5.00
C GLY A 97 22.43 12.42 6.42
N HIS A 98 23.23 12.73 7.45
CA HIS A 98 22.72 12.83 8.83
C HIS A 98 21.73 14.01 8.94
N PRO A 99 20.45 13.79 9.35
CA PRO A 99 19.51 14.90 9.50
C PRO A 99 19.95 15.87 10.61
N VAL A 100 19.94 17.17 10.33
CA VAL A 100 20.36 18.22 11.28
C VAL A 100 19.21 19.16 11.66
N ALA A 101 18.25 19.36 10.76
CA ALA A 101 17.02 20.11 11.02
C ALA A 101 15.84 19.52 10.23
N ALA A 102 14.62 19.89 10.62
CA ALA A 102 13.40 19.62 9.88
C ALA A 102 12.63 20.93 9.63
N VAL A 103 12.16 21.14 8.41
CA VAL A 103 11.28 22.24 8.05
C VAL A 103 9.86 21.72 7.90
N VAL A 104 8.88 22.41 8.47
CA VAL A 104 7.46 22.04 8.41
C VAL A 104 6.66 23.14 7.74
N ALA A 105 5.84 22.80 6.74
CA ALA A 105 5.04 23.75 5.95
C ALA A 105 3.63 23.21 5.61
N LEU A 106 2.78 24.09 5.06
CA LEU A 106 1.40 23.78 4.65
C LEU A 106 1.30 22.77 3.50
N THR A 107 2.33 22.68 2.66
CA THR A 107 2.39 21.77 1.50
C THR A 107 3.79 21.19 1.36
N GLU A 108 3.90 20.05 0.68
CA GLU A 108 5.18 19.39 0.42
C GLU A 108 6.18 20.26 -0.35
N ALA A 109 5.74 20.93 -1.43
CA ALA A 109 6.59 21.81 -2.24
C ALA A 109 7.17 22.98 -1.41
N VAL A 110 6.35 23.67 -0.61
CA VAL A 110 6.82 24.75 0.28
C VAL A 110 7.79 24.22 1.35
N ALA A 111 7.62 22.99 1.84
CA ALA A 111 8.57 22.39 2.77
C ALA A 111 9.92 22.09 2.10
N GLU A 112 9.92 21.68 0.83
CA GLU A 112 11.12 21.41 0.03
C GLU A 112 11.88 22.70 -0.31
N ASP A 113 11.19 23.70 -0.85
CA ASP A 113 11.74 25.04 -1.13
C ASP A 113 12.36 25.66 0.12
N ALA A 114 11.65 25.58 1.26
CA ALA A 114 12.13 26.13 2.53
C ALA A 114 13.30 25.34 3.13
N ALA A 115 13.34 24.01 2.97
CA ALA A 115 14.49 23.20 3.41
C ALA A 115 15.78 23.60 2.69
N ALA A 116 15.70 23.95 1.40
CA ALA A 116 16.84 24.45 0.62
C ALA A 116 17.35 25.85 1.06
N LEU A 117 16.55 26.62 1.81
CA LEU A 117 16.91 27.93 2.35
C LEU A 117 17.55 27.87 3.74
N VAL A 118 17.53 26.72 4.43
CA VAL A 118 18.17 26.57 5.75
C VAL A 118 19.68 26.48 5.57
N ARG A 119 20.41 27.38 6.23
CA ARG A 119 21.88 27.42 6.20
C ARG A 119 22.43 26.79 7.48
N VAL A 120 23.42 25.91 7.34
CA VAL A 120 24.08 25.27 8.49
C VAL A 120 25.58 25.52 8.40
N GLU A 121 26.14 26.10 9.47
CA GLU A 121 27.56 26.39 9.60
C GLU A 121 28.26 25.19 10.24
N TYR A 122 29.25 24.63 9.55
CA TYR A 122 29.98 23.43 9.96
C TYR A 122 31.48 23.71 10.14
N GLU A 123 32.09 22.99 11.08
CA GLU A 123 33.53 22.79 11.16
C GLU A 123 33.82 21.33 10.79
N GLU A 124 34.38 21.09 9.60
CA GLU A 124 34.71 19.74 9.13
C GLU A 124 35.78 19.08 10.01
N LEU A 125 35.58 17.80 10.30
CA LEU A 125 36.46 16.99 11.15
C LEU A 125 36.99 15.76 10.38
N PRO A 126 38.16 15.21 10.72
CA PRO A 126 38.65 13.98 10.11
C PRO A 126 37.67 12.81 10.28
N ALA A 127 37.34 12.13 9.19
CA ALA A 127 36.37 11.03 9.16
C ALA A 127 37.06 9.67 8.96
N ALA A 128 36.65 8.67 9.74
CA ALA A 128 37.05 7.27 9.57
C ALA A 128 36.02 6.53 8.70
N ILE A 129 36.38 6.17 7.46
CA ILE A 129 35.44 5.59 6.46
C ILE A 129 35.62 4.08 6.27
N ASP A 130 36.84 3.53 6.23
CA ASP A 130 37.05 2.06 6.16
C ASP A 130 37.19 1.48 7.58
N PRO A 131 36.55 0.32 7.88
CA PRO A 131 36.60 -0.25 9.24
C PRO A 131 37.99 -0.71 9.68
N LEU A 132 38.91 -1.09 8.78
CA LEU A 132 40.30 -1.40 9.18
C LEU A 132 41.07 -0.15 9.58
N GLU A 133 40.81 0.96 8.90
CA GLU A 133 41.39 2.26 9.25
C GLU A 133 40.79 2.79 10.56
N ALA A 134 39.49 2.62 10.77
CA ALA A 134 38.79 3.02 12.00
C ALA A 134 39.28 2.27 13.26
N MET A 135 39.86 1.07 13.12
CA MET A 135 40.48 0.30 14.20
C MET A 135 41.92 0.74 14.55
N LYS A 136 42.53 1.68 13.83
CA LYS A 136 43.91 2.11 14.13
C LYS A 136 43.98 2.96 15.41
N PRO A 137 45.06 2.89 16.21
CA PRO A 137 45.16 3.61 17.49
C PRO A 137 44.95 5.13 17.41
N ASP A 138 45.26 5.73 16.26
CA ASP A 138 45.17 7.16 15.93
C ASP A 138 43.90 7.53 15.14
N ALA A 139 42.97 6.59 14.94
CA ALA A 139 41.75 6.82 14.17
C ALA A 139 40.81 7.84 14.85
N PRO A 140 40.11 8.69 14.06
CA PRO A 140 39.06 9.56 14.58
C PRO A 140 37.98 8.77 15.31
N LEU A 141 37.61 9.20 16.53
CA LEU A 141 36.54 8.57 17.30
C LEU A 141 35.17 8.96 16.74
N VAL A 142 34.39 7.96 16.34
CA VAL A 142 33.02 8.13 15.79
C VAL A 142 32.04 8.47 16.92
N GLY A 143 32.01 7.64 17.96
CA GLY A 143 31.05 7.75 19.07
C GLY A 143 31.52 6.99 20.31
N GLU A 144 30.65 6.90 21.31
CA GLU A 144 30.91 6.08 22.49
C GLU A 144 30.91 4.58 22.15
N ARG A 145 31.77 3.80 22.82
CA ARG A 145 31.81 2.34 22.66
C ARG A 145 30.68 1.69 23.46
N ARG A 146 29.48 1.69 22.90
CA ARG A 146 28.31 0.98 23.43
C ARG A 146 27.90 -0.12 22.43
N GLY A 147 27.42 -1.25 22.93
CA GLY A 147 26.81 -2.28 22.08
C GLY A 147 25.48 -1.79 21.50
N GLY A 148 25.08 -2.32 20.34
CA GLY A 148 23.77 -2.04 19.76
C GLY A 148 22.63 -2.67 20.56
N ASP A 149 21.39 -2.24 20.29
CA ASP A 149 20.21 -2.76 20.98
C ASP A 149 20.02 -4.28 20.74
N GLU A 150 20.16 -5.06 21.82
CA GLU A 150 19.93 -6.51 21.81
C GLU A 150 18.48 -6.87 21.49
N ALA A 151 17.50 -6.02 21.82
CA ALA A 151 16.10 -6.24 21.49
C ALA A 151 15.87 -6.09 19.97
N ALA A 152 16.35 -5.02 19.34
CA ALA A 152 16.35 -4.85 17.89
C ALA A 152 17.02 -6.03 17.15
N LEU A 153 18.22 -6.44 17.60
CA LEU A 153 18.91 -7.62 17.06
C LEU A 153 18.10 -8.92 17.27
N GLY A 154 17.55 -9.11 18.47
CA GLY A 154 16.71 -10.25 18.84
C GLY A 154 15.46 -10.37 17.97
N MET A 155 14.78 -9.26 17.72
CA MET A 155 13.62 -9.19 16.82
C MET A 155 13.94 -9.63 15.39
N HIS A 156 15.12 -9.28 14.88
CA HIS A 156 15.62 -9.78 13.60
C HIS A 156 16.10 -11.24 13.63
N GLY A 157 16.15 -11.89 14.80
CA GLY A 157 16.68 -13.24 15.03
C GLY A 157 18.20 -13.31 15.15
N ALA A 158 18.89 -12.16 15.21
CA ALA A 158 20.35 -11.99 15.13
C ALA A 158 21.11 -12.25 16.44
N ALA A 159 20.43 -12.66 17.51
CA ALA A 159 21.08 -13.13 18.74
C ALA A 159 21.79 -14.48 18.50
N GLY A 160 23.14 -14.47 18.48
CA GLY A 160 23.99 -15.64 18.23
C GLY A 160 24.57 -16.33 19.49
N GLY A 161 24.64 -15.63 20.62
CA GLY A 161 25.10 -16.18 21.90
C GLY A 161 26.59 -16.56 21.96
N GLY A 162 27.46 -15.80 21.29
CA GLY A 162 28.91 -15.88 21.47
C GLY A 162 29.37 -15.15 22.73
N GLN A 163 30.60 -15.40 23.17
CA GLN A 163 31.21 -14.65 24.28
C GLN A 163 31.89 -13.38 23.75
N ALA A 164 32.08 -12.36 24.59
CA ALA A 164 32.95 -11.23 24.23
C ALA A 164 34.43 -11.68 24.25
N LEU A 165 35.27 -11.07 23.42
CA LEU A 165 36.72 -11.25 23.51
C LEU A 165 37.26 -10.65 24.81
N GLN A 166 38.19 -11.35 25.45
CA GLN A 166 38.86 -10.89 26.69
C GLN A 166 40.08 -10.01 26.41
N GLU A 167 40.49 -9.88 25.15
CA GLU A 167 41.62 -9.08 24.70
C GLU A 167 41.24 -7.58 24.59
N PRO A 168 42.17 -6.62 24.82
CA PRO A 168 41.88 -5.19 24.69
C PRO A 168 41.35 -4.81 23.31
N THR A 169 40.21 -4.10 23.26
CA THR A 169 39.58 -3.73 21.98
C THR A 169 40.18 -2.46 21.37
N PRO A 170 40.50 -2.47 20.05
CA PRO A 170 40.90 -1.27 19.30
C PRO A 170 39.86 -0.13 19.37
N PRO A 171 40.23 1.12 19.05
CA PRO A 171 39.25 2.22 18.94
C PRO A 171 38.16 1.92 17.92
N ASN A 172 37.02 2.61 18.10
CA ASN A 172 35.79 2.42 17.34
C ASN A 172 35.19 1.00 17.34
N VAL A 173 35.77 0.01 18.03
CA VAL A 173 35.14 -1.30 18.22
C VAL A 173 34.02 -1.18 19.26
N ALA A 174 32.77 -1.37 18.84
CA ALA A 174 31.58 -1.27 19.67
C ALA A 174 31.27 -2.59 20.40
N SER A 175 31.39 -3.72 19.72
CA SER A 175 31.20 -5.05 20.29
C SER A 175 32.15 -6.09 19.67
N THR A 176 32.28 -7.24 20.33
CA THR A 176 33.07 -8.38 19.85
C THR A 176 32.30 -9.68 20.07
N ALA A 177 32.66 -10.72 19.30
CA ALA A 177 32.08 -12.05 19.44
C ALA A 177 33.15 -13.13 19.30
N HIS A 178 33.13 -14.15 20.15
CA HIS A 178 34.08 -15.24 20.18
C HIS A 178 33.37 -16.58 20.29
N PHE A 179 33.77 -17.51 19.42
CA PHE A 179 33.29 -18.90 19.41
C PHE A 179 34.48 -19.83 19.23
N THR A 180 34.58 -20.87 20.05
CA THR A 180 35.69 -21.84 20.02
C THR A 180 35.19 -23.27 20.12
N ARG A 181 35.91 -24.21 19.50
CA ARG A 181 35.72 -25.66 19.66
C ARG A 181 37.05 -26.36 19.45
N GLY A 182 37.44 -27.24 20.37
CA GLY A 182 38.69 -28.00 20.29
C GLY A 182 39.93 -27.10 20.13
N ASP A 183 40.95 -27.59 19.43
CA ASP A 183 42.18 -26.85 19.14
C ASP A 183 42.43 -26.74 17.63
N VAL A 184 42.40 -25.52 17.09
CA VAL A 184 42.67 -25.24 15.67
C VAL A 184 44.09 -25.59 15.25
N ALA A 185 45.09 -25.51 16.14
CA ALA A 185 46.47 -25.87 15.82
C ALA A 185 46.59 -27.38 15.54
N THR A 186 45.86 -28.21 16.28
CA THR A 186 45.70 -29.65 15.99
C THR A 186 44.97 -29.86 14.65
N GLY A 187 43.84 -29.20 14.44
CA GLY A 187 43.09 -29.35 13.18
C GLY A 187 43.85 -28.93 11.92
N PHE A 188 44.76 -27.95 12.00
CA PHE A 188 45.63 -27.58 10.88
C PHE A 188 46.80 -28.56 10.66
N ARG A 189 47.34 -29.18 11.72
CA ARG A 189 48.32 -30.28 11.57
C ARG A 189 47.70 -31.53 10.93
N ASP A 190 46.42 -31.73 11.15
CA ASP A 190 45.62 -32.83 10.61
C ASP A 190 45.14 -32.61 9.17
N ALA A 191 45.32 -31.42 8.60
CA ALA A 191 44.89 -31.09 7.24
C ALA A 191 45.94 -31.49 6.18
N ASP A 192 45.49 -32.07 5.06
CA ASP A 192 46.35 -32.30 3.89
C ASP A 192 46.50 -31.03 3.03
N VAL A 193 45.52 -30.13 3.11
CA VAL A 193 45.47 -28.84 2.42
C VAL A 193 44.89 -27.79 3.36
N VAL A 194 45.55 -26.64 3.46
CA VAL A 194 45.05 -25.45 4.17
C VAL A 194 44.85 -24.33 3.14
N ILE A 195 43.72 -23.64 3.21
CA ILE A 195 43.36 -22.52 2.32
C ILE A 195 43.15 -21.25 3.15
N GLU A 196 43.81 -20.16 2.77
CA GLU A 196 43.73 -18.84 3.40
C GLU A 196 43.20 -17.81 2.39
N LYS A 197 42.09 -17.14 2.70
CA LYS A 197 41.41 -16.20 1.81
C LYS A 197 40.71 -15.07 2.58
N SER A 198 40.52 -13.94 1.92
CA SER A 198 39.73 -12.81 2.43
C SER A 198 38.54 -12.54 1.50
N TYR A 199 37.34 -12.43 2.07
CA TYR A 199 36.09 -12.17 1.39
C TYR A 199 35.47 -10.87 1.90
N ARG A 200 34.99 -10.00 1.00
CA ARG A 200 34.30 -8.75 1.36
C ARG A 200 32.93 -8.67 0.73
N THR A 201 31.95 -8.14 1.46
CA THR A 201 30.63 -7.76 0.92
C THR A 201 30.49 -6.24 0.85
N ALA A 202 29.77 -5.75 -0.16
CA ALA A 202 29.41 -4.34 -0.26
C ALA A 202 28.27 -3.97 0.71
N MET A 203 28.24 -2.71 1.13
CA MET A 203 27.07 -2.10 1.77
C MET A 203 25.98 -1.98 0.70
N VAL A 204 24.74 -2.35 1.02
CA VAL A 204 23.61 -2.31 0.09
C VAL A 204 22.35 -1.88 0.81
N HIS A 205 21.48 -1.16 0.13
CA HIS A 205 20.17 -0.78 0.66
C HIS A 205 19.12 -1.85 0.33
N GLN A 206 18.05 -1.93 1.12
CA GLN A 206 16.98 -2.89 0.96
C GLN A 206 16.18 -2.70 -0.34
N GLY A 207 16.24 -1.51 -0.95
CA GLY A 207 15.64 -1.21 -2.25
C GLY A 207 14.11 -1.28 -2.29
N TYR A 208 13.42 -1.11 -1.15
CA TYR A 208 11.95 -1.09 -1.11
C TYR A 208 11.38 0.08 -1.93
N LEU A 209 10.30 -0.19 -2.66
CA LEU A 209 9.75 0.74 -3.68
C LEU A 209 9.06 1.94 -3.07
N GLU A 210 8.30 1.73 -2.00
CA GLU A 210 7.78 2.79 -1.13
C GLU A 210 8.91 3.24 -0.18
N PRO A 211 9.34 4.52 -0.17
CA PRO A 211 10.24 5.05 0.86
C PRO A 211 9.66 4.94 2.28
N ARG A 212 10.43 5.29 3.31
CA ARG A 212 9.90 5.40 4.67
C ARG A 212 8.99 6.62 4.79
N ALA A 213 7.85 6.42 5.45
CA ALA A 213 6.87 7.46 5.74
C ALA A 213 6.29 7.30 7.15
N ALA A 214 6.13 8.42 7.85
CA ALA A 214 5.49 8.51 9.14
C ALA A 214 4.58 9.74 9.19
N ILE A 215 3.30 9.53 9.52
CA ILE A 215 2.33 10.60 9.74
C ILE A 215 1.97 10.53 11.21
N ALA A 216 2.11 11.64 11.94
CA ALA A 216 1.73 11.72 13.33
C ALA A 216 0.65 12.77 13.54
N SER A 217 -0.25 12.53 14.49
CA SER A 217 -1.26 13.47 14.97
C SER A 217 -1.32 13.44 16.48
N VAL A 218 -1.66 14.56 17.11
CA VAL A 218 -1.82 14.65 18.56
C VAL A 218 -3.21 15.19 18.89
N ASP A 219 -3.93 14.49 19.75
CA ASP A 219 -5.29 14.88 20.16
C ASP A 219 -5.30 16.04 21.18
N ALA A 220 -6.49 16.52 21.54
CA ALA A 220 -6.64 17.61 22.51
C ALA A 220 -6.01 17.28 23.88
N LEU A 221 -6.13 16.03 24.33
CA LEU A 221 -5.58 15.54 25.60
C LEU A 221 -4.04 15.43 25.57
N GLY A 222 -3.45 15.31 24.38
CA GLY A 222 -2.01 15.14 24.16
C GLY A 222 -1.60 13.69 23.84
N ASN A 223 -2.54 12.81 23.47
CA ASN A 223 -2.22 11.46 23.03
C ASN A 223 -1.78 11.50 21.56
N VAL A 224 -0.78 10.69 21.22
CA VAL A 224 -0.15 10.66 19.90
C VAL A 224 -0.65 9.45 19.12
N THR A 225 -1.12 9.67 17.89
CA THR A 225 -1.37 8.59 16.92
C THR A 225 -0.38 8.69 15.77
N VAL A 226 0.29 7.59 15.43
CA VAL A 226 1.27 7.51 14.35
C VAL A 226 0.84 6.45 13.33
N TRP A 227 0.63 6.87 12.08
CA TRP A 227 0.53 5.98 10.93
C TRP A 227 1.94 5.79 10.36
N ALA A 228 2.41 4.54 10.30
CA ALA A 228 3.82 4.26 10.03
C ALA A 228 4.01 3.13 9.02
N THR A 229 5.03 3.28 8.16
CA THR A 229 5.57 2.18 7.35
C THR A 229 6.43 1.25 8.21
N THR A 230 5.86 0.66 9.26
CA THR A 230 6.59 -0.14 10.27
C THR A 230 6.36 -1.65 10.13
N GLN A 231 7.42 -2.43 10.33
CA GLN A 231 7.39 -3.88 10.50
C GLN A 231 7.19 -4.29 11.98
N ALA A 232 7.28 -3.35 12.93
CA ALA A 232 7.48 -3.61 14.36
C ALA A 232 6.47 -2.83 15.23
N LEU A 233 5.18 -3.01 14.93
CA LEU A 233 4.01 -2.32 15.50
C LEU A 233 4.15 -1.90 16.99
N PHE A 234 4.33 -2.85 17.91
CA PHE A 234 4.43 -2.56 19.34
C PHE A 234 5.77 -1.91 19.74
N TYR A 235 6.89 -2.32 19.14
CA TYR A 235 8.19 -1.72 19.42
C TYR A 235 8.22 -0.25 18.98
N THR A 236 7.67 0.07 17.81
CA THR A 236 7.51 1.47 17.36
C THR A 236 6.71 2.31 18.36
N ARG A 237 5.72 1.73 19.07
CA ARG A 237 5.01 2.43 20.15
C ARG A 237 5.93 2.71 21.33
N SER A 238 6.67 1.70 21.81
CA SER A 238 7.60 1.84 22.93
C SER A 238 8.70 2.87 22.62
N GLU A 239 9.29 2.84 21.43
CA GLU A 239 10.33 3.77 20.99
C GLU A 239 9.84 5.23 20.89
N VAL A 240 8.64 5.44 20.33
CA VAL A 240 8.02 6.78 20.29
C VAL A 240 7.65 7.26 21.70
N ALA A 241 7.19 6.36 22.57
CA ALA A 241 6.87 6.66 23.95
C ALA A 241 8.13 7.05 24.76
N GLU A 242 9.23 6.28 24.64
CA GLU A 242 10.50 6.57 25.30
C GLU A 242 11.11 7.89 24.82
N ALA A 243 11.22 8.09 23.49
CA ALA A 243 11.82 9.30 22.91
C ALA A 243 11.10 10.59 23.33
N LEU A 244 9.78 10.54 23.54
CA LEU A 244 8.97 11.69 23.99
C LEU A 244 8.75 11.74 25.51
N GLY A 245 9.23 10.75 26.27
CA GLY A 245 8.94 10.62 27.71
C GLY A 245 7.46 10.44 28.05
N LEU A 246 6.68 9.86 27.13
CA LEU A 246 5.25 9.60 27.31
C LEU A 246 5.00 8.17 27.83
N PRO A 247 3.95 7.95 28.65
CA PRO A 247 3.47 6.59 28.94
C PRO A 247 2.97 5.90 27.66
N GLU A 248 3.31 4.63 27.44
CA GLU A 248 2.94 3.89 26.21
C GLU A 248 1.45 3.95 25.86
N HIS A 249 0.54 3.95 26.84
CA HIS A 249 -0.90 4.00 26.58
C HIS A 249 -1.37 5.33 25.94
N ARG A 250 -0.51 6.35 25.92
CA ARG A 250 -0.74 7.64 25.24
C ARG A 250 -0.25 7.64 23.80
N VAL A 251 0.37 6.56 23.34
CA VAL A 251 0.90 6.41 21.98
C VAL A 251 0.16 5.26 21.28
N ARG A 252 -0.46 5.56 20.15
CA ARG A 252 -1.11 4.58 19.27
C ARG A 252 -0.34 4.51 17.95
N VAL A 253 0.09 3.32 17.56
CA VAL A 253 0.72 3.10 16.25
C VAL A 253 -0.20 2.27 15.38
N ILE A 254 -0.45 2.77 14.17
CA ILE A 254 -1.23 2.13 13.11
C ILE A 254 -0.25 1.78 11.99
N ALA A 255 0.11 0.50 11.86
CA ALA A 255 0.92 0.06 10.72
C ALA A 255 0.06 0.04 9.46
N THR A 256 0.46 0.80 8.43
CA THR A 256 -0.19 0.72 7.12
C THR A 256 0.32 -0.51 6.34
N PRO A 257 -0.35 -0.91 5.25
CA PRO A 257 0.28 -1.71 4.20
C PRO A 257 1.68 -1.18 3.84
N LEU A 258 2.65 -2.07 3.62
CA LEU A 258 4.03 -1.73 3.24
C LEU A 258 4.30 -1.99 1.77
N GLY A 259 4.89 -1.02 1.06
CA GLY A 259 5.45 -1.16 -0.29
C GLY A 259 6.86 -1.77 -0.29
N GLY A 260 7.06 -2.80 0.54
CA GLY A 260 8.35 -3.41 0.84
C GLY A 260 8.99 -2.86 2.12
N GLY A 261 9.87 -3.66 2.72
CA GLY A 261 10.61 -3.30 3.94
C GLY A 261 11.83 -4.19 4.16
N PHE A 262 11.68 -5.51 3.95
CA PHE A 262 12.77 -6.50 3.87
C PHE A 262 13.67 -6.63 5.12
N GLY A 263 13.31 -5.97 6.23
CA GLY A 263 14.07 -5.83 7.46
C GLY A 263 14.44 -4.38 7.80
N GLY A 264 14.45 -3.48 6.81
CA GLY A 264 14.92 -2.10 6.94
C GLY A 264 13.86 -1.07 7.37
N LYS A 265 12.65 -1.51 7.77
CA LYS A 265 11.54 -0.62 8.16
C LYS A 265 10.99 -0.94 9.56
N PHE A 266 11.82 -0.86 10.60
CA PHE A 266 11.38 -1.14 11.99
C PHE A 266 10.89 0.12 12.70
N VAL A 267 11.80 1.04 12.95
CA VAL A 267 11.55 2.41 13.43
C VAL A 267 12.67 3.28 12.83
N LEU A 268 12.41 4.58 12.61
CA LEU A 268 13.41 5.62 12.34
C LEU A 268 12.83 7.04 12.31
N LEU A 269 11.65 7.20 11.70
CA LEU A 269 11.03 8.51 11.42
C LEU A 269 9.88 8.82 12.37
N GLU A 270 9.32 7.77 12.96
CA GLU A 270 8.14 7.79 13.81
C GLU A 270 8.35 8.67 15.06
N PRO A 271 9.49 8.62 15.77
CA PRO A 271 9.77 9.55 16.87
C PRO A 271 9.86 11.01 16.42
N LEU A 272 10.45 11.29 15.25
CA LEU A 272 10.59 12.65 14.72
C LEU A 272 9.24 13.24 14.27
N ALA A 273 8.46 12.48 13.51
CA ALA A 273 7.12 12.90 13.10
C ALA A 273 6.23 13.17 14.32
N ALA A 274 6.29 12.29 15.33
CA ALA A 274 5.58 12.46 16.60
C ALA A 274 6.04 13.69 17.38
N ALA A 275 7.35 13.93 17.48
CA ALA A 275 7.91 15.11 18.14
C ALA A 275 7.47 16.43 17.46
N LEU A 276 7.51 16.49 16.12
CA LEU A 276 7.06 17.65 15.35
C LEU A 276 5.55 17.88 15.52
N ALA A 277 4.73 16.82 15.45
CA ALA A 277 3.29 16.93 15.66
C ALA A 277 2.94 17.36 17.10
N LEU A 278 3.72 16.93 18.09
CA LEU A 278 3.56 17.33 19.50
C LEU A 278 3.97 18.78 19.74
N ALA A 279 5.08 19.23 19.14
CA ALA A 279 5.54 20.61 19.21
C ALA A 279 4.55 21.60 18.58
N ILE A 280 4.00 21.26 17.41
CA ILE A 280 3.12 22.14 16.62
C ILE A 280 1.63 21.98 17.02
N ARG A 281 1.28 20.88 17.70
CA ARG A 281 -0.10 20.49 18.05
C ARG A 281 -1.02 20.38 16.82
N ARG A 282 -0.47 19.91 15.70
CA ARG A 282 -1.16 19.65 14.42
C ARG A 282 -0.65 18.35 13.80
N PRO A 283 -1.39 17.69 12.89
CA PRO A 283 -0.87 16.52 12.21
C PRO A 283 0.31 16.88 11.30
N VAL A 284 1.35 16.04 11.28
CA VAL A 284 2.56 16.22 10.47
C VAL A 284 2.84 14.94 9.68
N SER A 285 3.07 15.08 8.38
CA SER A 285 3.50 14.04 7.45
C SER A 285 4.98 14.20 7.12
N LEU A 286 5.77 13.14 7.31
CA LEU A 286 7.17 13.05 6.92
C LEU A 286 7.35 11.84 5.99
N VAL A 287 7.63 12.11 4.71
CA VAL A 287 7.76 11.10 3.64
C VAL A 287 9.09 11.32 2.93
N LEU A 288 10.02 10.37 2.99
CA LEU A 288 11.34 10.55 2.36
C LEU A 288 11.26 10.46 0.83
N THR A 289 12.04 11.29 0.15
CA THR A 289 12.45 11.07 -1.25
C THR A 289 13.38 9.86 -1.35
N ARG A 290 13.60 9.35 -2.57
CA ARG A 290 14.54 8.24 -2.82
C ARG A 290 15.98 8.57 -2.43
N THR A 291 16.39 9.83 -2.57
CA THR A 291 17.74 10.29 -2.25
C THR A 291 17.93 10.45 -0.74
N GLU A 292 16.95 11.06 -0.04
CA GLU A 292 16.92 11.07 1.43
C GLU A 292 16.91 9.64 1.99
N GLU A 293 16.19 8.71 1.37
CA GLU A 293 16.16 7.31 1.77
C GLU A 293 17.57 6.66 1.74
N PHE A 294 18.32 6.80 0.64
CA PHE A 294 19.67 6.23 0.52
C PHE A 294 20.72 6.94 1.37
N LEU A 295 20.61 8.26 1.54
CA LEU A 295 21.55 9.05 2.36
C LEU A 295 21.31 8.87 3.86
N ALA A 296 20.04 8.88 4.27
CA ALA A 296 19.71 8.98 5.67
C ALA A 296 19.43 7.63 6.34
N THR A 297 18.99 6.57 5.67
CA THR A 297 18.38 5.41 6.39
C THR A 297 19.38 4.30 6.74
N THR A 298 18.90 3.05 6.87
CA THR A 298 19.63 1.97 7.58
C THR A 298 19.93 0.78 6.65
N PRO A 299 21.02 0.84 5.85
CA PRO A 299 21.38 -0.20 4.88
C PRO A 299 21.96 -1.46 5.53
N ALA A 300 22.11 -2.52 4.75
CA ALA A 300 22.77 -3.75 5.18
C ALA A 300 24.30 -3.54 5.32
N PRO A 301 24.92 -4.03 6.39
CA PRO A 301 26.35 -3.83 6.61
C PRO A 301 27.23 -4.49 5.55
N PRO A 302 28.29 -3.80 5.09
CA PRO A 302 29.44 -4.46 4.49
C PRO A 302 30.21 -5.23 5.55
N SER A 303 30.99 -6.20 5.11
CA SER A 303 31.76 -7.06 5.99
C SER A 303 33.06 -7.51 5.34
N LEU A 304 34.01 -7.93 6.18
CA LEU A 304 35.24 -8.60 5.82
C LEU A 304 35.35 -9.90 6.63
N PHE A 305 35.58 -11.00 5.93
CA PHE A 305 35.86 -12.32 6.51
C PHE A 305 37.24 -12.75 6.04
N GLU A 306 38.18 -12.92 6.97
CA GLU A 306 39.49 -13.53 6.73
C GLU A 306 39.40 -14.96 7.25
N LEU A 307 39.40 -15.94 6.34
CA LEU A 307 39.16 -17.35 6.64
C LEU A 307 40.39 -18.21 6.36
N ARG A 308 40.65 -19.14 7.28
CA ARG A 308 41.65 -20.18 7.15
C ARG A 308 41.02 -21.53 7.47
N THR A 309 41.00 -22.44 6.49
CA THR A 309 40.35 -23.75 6.66
C THR A 309 41.26 -24.91 6.29
N GLY A 310 41.19 -25.98 7.09
CA GLY A 310 41.88 -27.24 6.86
C GLY A 310 40.95 -28.31 6.29
N VAL A 311 41.42 -29.05 5.27
CA VAL A 311 40.70 -30.16 4.64
C VAL A 311 41.65 -31.31 4.31
N ARG A 312 41.18 -32.55 4.49
CA ARG A 312 41.88 -33.77 4.06
C ARG A 312 41.61 -34.09 2.59
N ARG A 313 42.46 -34.91 1.95
CA ARG A 313 42.31 -35.35 0.56
C ARG A 313 41.02 -36.14 0.31
N ASP A 314 40.48 -36.77 1.34
CA ASP A 314 39.19 -37.46 1.29
C ASP A 314 37.99 -36.48 1.39
N GLY A 315 38.22 -35.18 1.57
CA GLY A 315 37.19 -34.16 1.71
C GLY A 315 36.69 -33.92 3.14
N THR A 316 37.26 -34.56 4.17
CA THR A 316 36.91 -34.28 5.57
C THR A 316 37.48 -32.94 6.02
N LEU A 317 36.63 -32.05 6.56
CA LEU A 317 37.05 -30.76 7.13
C LEU A 317 37.65 -30.94 8.53
N THR A 318 38.73 -30.23 8.85
CA THR A 318 39.48 -30.40 10.11
C THR A 318 39.47 -29.16 11.00
N ALA A 319 39.63 -27.96 10.41
CA ALA A 319 39.71 -26.70 11.14
C ALA A 319 39.08 -25.52 10.39
N LEU A 320 38.55 -24.56 11.15
CA LEU A 320 38.12 -23.23 10.69
C LEU A 320 38.60 -22.15 11.67
N GLU A 321 39.57 -21.35 11.27
CA GLU A 321 40.00 -20.12 11.95
C GLU A 321 39.46 -18.93 11.15
N ALA A 322 38.85 -17.96 11.83
CA ALA A 322 38.21 -16.82 11.16
C ALA A 322 38.35 -15.51 11.94
N ARG A 323 38.66 -14.43 11.20
CA ARG A 323 38.50 -13.05 11.66
C ARG A 323 37.37 -12.39 10.87
N VAL A 324 36.36 -11.91 11.58
CA VAL A 324 35.13 -11.35 11.02
C VAL A 324 34.99 -9.91 11.46
N ILE A 325 34.84 -8.99 10.50
CA ILE A 325 34.70 -7.56 10.76
C ILE A 325 33.42 -7.07 10.08
N PHE A 326 32.54 -6.45 10.85
CA PHE A 326 31.37 -5.72 10.37
C PHE A 326 31.59 -4.23 10.55
N ASP A 327 31.31 -3.47 9.50
CA ASP A 327 31.19 -2.01 9.55
C ASP A 327 29.80 -1.68 10.13
N ALA A 328 29.76 -0.98 11.26
CA ALA A 328 28.55 -0.60 11.97
C ALA A 328 27.87 0.65 11.37
N GLY A 329 28.63 1.47 10.64
CA GLY A 329 28.31 2.89 10.49
C GLY A 329 28.43 3.64 11.83
N ALA A 330 27.72 4.75 11.97
CA ALA A 330 27.83 5.64 13.13
C ALA A 330 27.20 5.06 14.41
N TYR A 331 26.39 3.99 14.29
CA TYR A 331 25.60 3.40 15.38
C TYR A 331 25.80 1.87 15.40
N ALA A 332 26.01 1.31 16.58
CA ALA A 332 26.11 -0.14 16.76
C ALA A 332 24.76 -0.84 16.52
N GLY A 333 24.79 -2.10 16.06
CA GLY A 333 23.63 -2.87 15.61
C GLY A 333 23.91 -3.87 14.49
N ALA A 334 25.19 -4.18 14.21
CA ALA A 334 25.58 -5.17 13.22
C ALA A 334 25.31 -6.61 13.71
N PRO A 335 24.90 -7.54 12.82
CA PRO A 335 24.51 -8.91 13.17
C PRO A 335 25.71 -9.86 13.41
N LEU A 336 26.77 -9.36 14.05
CA LEU A 336 28.08 -10.00 14.17
C LEU A 336 28.00 -11.42 14.78
N SER A 337 27.39 -11.54 15.96
CA SER A 337 27.32 -12.81 16.70
C SER A 337 26.58 -13.90 15.95
N LEU A 338 25.54 -13.56 15.17
CA LEU A 338 24.86 -14.54 14.32
C LEU A 338 25.69 -14.90 13.09
N ALA A 339 26.41 -13.95 12.49
CA ALA A 339 27.30 -14.23 11.37
C ALA A 339 28.37 -15.28 11.75
N CYS A 340 29.04 -15.10 12.90
CA CYS A 340 30.00 -16.09 13.41
C CYS A 340 29.34 -17.44 13.77
N LEU A 341 28.15 -17.43 14.40
CA LEU A 341 27.43 -18.68 14.73
C LEU A 341 27.15 -19.53 13.48
N LEU A 342 26.73 -18.89 12.38
CA LEU A 342 26.38 -19.57 11.13
C LEU A 342 27.60 -19.96 10.30
N LEU A 343 28.66 -19.13 10.31
CA LEU A 343 29.96 -19.40 9.68
C LEU A 343 30.55 -20.74 10.16
N GLY A 344 30.51 -21.01 11.47
CA GLY A 344 30.91 -22.30 12.06
C GLY A 344 29.78 -23.33 12.18
N GLY A 345 28.63 -23.11 11.55
CA GLY A 345 27.38 -23.83 11.84
C GLY A 345 26.91 -24.83 10.78
N TYR A 346 27.19 -24.62 9.49
CA TYR A 346 26.60 -25.43 8.40
C TYR A 346 27.37 -26.73 8.08
N TYR A 347 28.64 -26.79 8.44
CA TYR A 347 29.51 -27.94 8.18
C TYR A 347 30.22 -28.41 9.45
N ARG A 348 30.56 -29.71 9.49
CA ARG A 348 31.30 -30.31 10.59
C ARG A 348 32.74 -29.81 10.63
N PHE A 349 33.00 -28.83 11.50
CA PHE A 349 34.35 -28.46 11.92
C PHE A 349 34.62 -29.04 13.32
N PRO A 350 35.52 -30.02 13.47
CA PRO A 350 35.98 -30.50 14.77
C PRO A 350 36.67 -29.41 15.59
N HIS A 351 37.41 -28.53 14.90
CA HIS A 351 38.17 -27.44 15.50
C HIS A 351 37.77 -26.09 14.90
N LEU A 352 37.49 -25.08 15.74
CA LEU A 352 37.23 -23.72 15.28
C LEU A 352 37.67 -22.64 16.29
N ASP A 353 38.11 -21.49 15.78
CA ASP A 353 38.32 -20.22 16.50
C ASP A 353 37.79 -19.07 15.63
N LEU A 354 36.66 -18.45 16.04
CA LEU A 354 35.99 -17.41 15.28
C LEU A 354 35.97 -16.11 16.08
N ARG A 355 36.71 -15.09 15.62
CA ARG A 355 36.87 -13.79 16.28
C ARG A 355 36.19 -12.69 15.49
N GLY A 356 35.12 -12.14 16.07
CA GLY A 356 34.28 -11.10 15.48
C GLY A 356 34.52 -9.72 16.10
N TYR A 357 34.48 -8.69 15.25
CA TYR A 357 34.58 -7.28 15.63
C TYR A 357 33.48 -6.46 14.92
N GLU A 358 32.77 -5.65 15.68
CA GLU A 358 31.86 -4.63 15.17
C GLU A 358 32.53 -3.26 15.28
N VAL A 359 32.67 -2.55 14.16
CA VAL A 359 33.49 -1.33 14.07
C VAL A 359 32.66 -0.15 13.60
N LEU A 360 32.59 0.91 14.40
CA LEU A 360 31.96 2.18 14.04
C LEU A 360 32.74 2.88 12.91
N THR A 361 32.02 3.48 11.97
CA THR A 361 32.57 4.34 10.90
C THR A 361 31.68 5.56 10.67
N HIS A 362 32.17 6.58 9.95
CA HIS A 362 31.39 7.77 9.61
C HIS A 362 30.48 7.53 8.39
N LYS A 363 29.54 6.61 8.55
CA LYS A 363 28.52 6.18 7.57
C LYS A 363 27.16 6.06 8.26
N PRO A 364 26.03 6.02 7.53
CA PRO A 364 24.72 5.71 8.11
C PRO A 364 24.77 4.39 8.91
N GLY A 365 24.09 4.35 10.05
CA GLY A 365 23.98 3.14 10.88
C GLY A 365 23.25 2.01 10.17
N ASN A 366 23.54 0.77 10.54
CA ASN A 366 23.02 -0.41 9.85
C ASN A 366 21.54 -0.71 10.08
N GLY A 367 20.95 -1.47 9.16
CA GLY A 367 19.65 -2.10 9.29
C GLY A 367 19.63 -3.52 8.71
N ALA A 368 18.57 -4.27 9.00
CA ALA A 368 18.46 -5.64 8.50
C ALA A 368 18.06 -5.69 7.02
N TYR A 369 18.71 -6.56 6.27
CA TYR A 369 18.27 -6.98 4.94
C TYR A 369 18.31 -8.49 4.88
N ARG A 370 17.13 -9.12 4.71
CA ARG A 370 16.91 -10.57 4.54
C ARG A 370 18.04 -11.48 5.06
N ALA A 371 17.94 -11.86 6.32
CA ALA A 371 18.87 -12.74 7.04
C ALA A 371 20.20 -12.03 7.36
N PRO A 372 20.15 -10.92 8.13
CA PRO A 372 21.33 -10.13 8.44
C PRO A 372 22.40 -10.99 9.12
N GLY A 373 23.64 -10.88 8.68
CA GLY A 373 24.79 -11.66 9.16
C GLY A 373 24.91 -13.02 8.48
N ALA A 374 23.77 -13.71 8.28
CA ALA A 374 23.74 -14.99 7.58
C ALA A 374 24.18 -14.85 6.11
N VAL A 375 23.68 -13.85 5.38
CA VAL A 375 24.06 -13.63 3.96
C VAL A 375 25.57 -13.45 3.80
N GLN A 376 26.16 -12.58 4.63
CA GLN A 376 27.59 -12.31 4.59
C GLN A 376 28.42 -13.56 4.96
N ALA A 377 28.01 -14.29 6.00
CA ALA A 377 28.65 -15.55 6.40
C ALA A 377 28.52 -16.65 5.34
N CYS A 378 27.35 -16.82 4.72
CA CYS A 378 27.13 -17.73 3.59
C CYS A 378 28.09 -17.41 2.45
N PHE A 379 28.19 -16.13 2.06
CA PHE A 379 29.07 -15.72 0.96
C PHE A 379 30.54 -16.11 1.22
N ALA A 380 31.06 -15.84 2.42
CA ALA A 380 32.44 -16.19 2.77
C ALA A 380 32.65 -17.71 2.86
N LEU A 381 31.77 -18.42 3.57
CA LEU A 381 31.86 -19.87 3.77
C LEU A 381 31.73 -20.65 2.47
N GLU A 382 30.71 -20.38 1.65
CA GLU A 382 30.46 -21.10 0.41
C GLU A 382 31.55 -20.85 -0.63
N SER A 383 32.13 -19.64 -0.62
CA SER A 383 33.30 -19.34 -1.45
C SER A 383 34.52 -20.14 -1.01
N GLN A 384 34.74 -20.29 0.30
CA GLN A 384 35.82 -21.12 0.85
C GLN A 384 35.60 -22.61 0.55
N MET A 385 34.36 -23.09 0.59
CA MET A 385 34.00 -24.48 0.24
C MET A 385 34.32 -24.80 -1.23
N ASP A 386 34.08 -23.87 -2.16
CA ASP A 386 34.43 -24.04 -3.58
C ASP A 386 35.95 -24.04 -3.81
N GLU A 387 36.70 -23.17 -3.12
CA GLU A 387 38.18 -23.16 -3.16
C GLU A 387 38.76 -24.47 -2.60
N MET A 388 38.22 -25.00 -1.50
CA MET A 388 38.62 -26.30 -0.95
C MET A 388 38.31 -27.45 -1.91
N ALA A 389 37.11 -27.51 -2.48
CA ALA A 389 36.73 -28.53 -3.46
C ALA A 389 37.66 -28.52 -4.67
N ALA A 390 37.99 -27.33 -5.18
CA ALA A 390 38.93 -27.15 -6.28
C ALA A 390 40.35 -27.63 -5.92
N ALA A 391 40.85 -27.32 -4.73
CA ALA A 391 42.21 -27.66 -4.28
C ALA A 391 42.44 -29.17 -4.08
N ILE A 392 41.43 -29.90 -3.61
CA ILE A 392 41.50 -31.37 -3.47
C ILE A 392 41.02 -32.12 -4.73
N GLY A 393 40.36 -31.44 -5.67
CA GLY A 393 39.83 -32.02 -6.91
C GLY A 393 38.47 -32.70 -6.79
N MET A 394 37.72 -32.42 -5.72
CA MET A 394 36.39 -33.01 -5.44
C MET A 394 35.27 -32.25 -6.16
N ASP A 395 34.11 -32.90 -6.35
CA ASP A 395 32.89 -32.23 -6.77
C ASP A 395 32.38 -31.28 -5.65
N PRO A 396 32.06 -30.00 -5.94
CA PRO A 396 31.66 -29.04 -4.91
C PRO A 396 30.38 -29.40 -4.16
N LEU A 397 29.47 -30.18 -4.77
CA LEU A 397 28.24 -30.63 -4.11
C LEU A 397 28.51 -31.87 -3.24
N GLU A 398 29.36 -32.78 -3.69
CA GLU A 398 29.80 -33.95 -2.90
C GLU A 398 30.55 -33.54 -1.62
N LEU A 399 31.47 -32.56 -1.70
CA LEU A 399 32.17 -32.02 -0.51
C LEU A 399 31.18 -31.49 0.54
N ARG A 400 30.11 -30.82 0.08
CA ARG A 400 29.05 -30.29 0.94
C ARG A 400 28.21 -31.41 1.55
N LEU A 401 27.77 -32.40 0.76
CA LEU A 401 27.03 -33.58 1.28
C LEU A 401 27.81 -34.35 2.35
N ARG A 402 29.12 -34.51 2.15
CA ARG A 402 30.01 -35.20 3.10
C ARG A 402 30.03 -34.50 4.46
N ASN A 403 30.18 -33.18 4.47
CA ASN A 403 30.40 -32.40 5.70
C ASN A 403 29.15 -31.70 6.26
N ALA A 404 28.02 -31.71 5.54
CA ALA A 404 26.77 -31.08 5.97
C ALA A 404 26.27 -31.62 7.31
N VAL A 405 25.91 -30.70 8.21
CA VAL A 405 25.37 -31.03 9.54
C VAL A 405 23.97 -31.64 9.49
N GLU A 406 23.66 -32.43 10.52
CA GLU A 406 22.38 -33.08 10.75
C GLU A 406 21.78 -32.71 12.13
N GLU A 407 20.56 -33.17 12.39
CA GLU A 407 19.89 -33.02 13.68
C GLU A 407 20.72 -33.61 14.84
N GLY A 408 20.76 -32.90 15.96
CA GLY A 408 21.56 -33.28 17.14
C GLY A 408 23.02 -32.83 17.09
N GLU A 409 23.59 -32.52 15.92
CA GLU A 409 24.99 -32.09 15.82
C GLU A 409 25.20 -30.66 16.36
N PRO A 410 26.35 -30.34 16.99
CA PRO A 410 26.53 -29.06 17.66
C PRO A 410 26.76 -27.89 16.69
N MET A 411 26.07 -26.78 16.92
CA MET A 411 26.37 -25.45 16.38
C MET A 411 27.64 -24.85 17.00
N ALA A 412 28.16 -23.74 16.45
CA ALA A 412 29.39 -23.10 16.95
C ALA A 412 29.33 -22.67 18.44
N ASN A 413 28.13 -22.46 19.01
CA ASN A 413 27.92 -22.21 20.45
C ASN A 413 27.72 -23.49 21.31
N GLY A 414 27.99 -24.67 20.75
CA GLY A 414 27.87 -25.96 21.42
C GLY A 414 26.45 -26.52 21.54
N ARG A 415 25.39 -25.73 21.26
CA ARG A 415 24.01 -26.23 21.31
C ARG A 415 23.70 -27.13 20.10
N PRO A 416 22.94 -28.22 20.26
CA PRO A 416 22.58 -29.09 19.14
C PRO A 416 21.66 -28.39 18.14
N TRP A 417 21.82 -28.69 16.86
CA TRP A 417 20.82 -28.38 15.84
C TRP A 417 19.51 -29.13 16.14
N PRO A 418 18.34 -28.47 16.14
CA PRO A 418 17.07 -29.19 16.06
C PRO A 418 16.93 -29.88 14.70
N ARG A 419 15.84 -30.63 14.47
CA ARG A 419 15.48 -31.16 13.15
C ARG A 419 15.64 -30.13 12.04
N ILE A 420 16.38 -30.45 10.98
CA ILE A 420 16.70 -29.57 9.83
C ILE A 420 16.75 -30.34 8.51
N GLY A 421 16.46 -29.66 7.39
CA GLY A 421 16.44 -30.26 6.05
C GLY A 421 17.68 -30.04 5.17
N LEU A 422 18.86 -29.71 5.72
CA LEU A 422 20.05 -29.34 4.92
C LEU A 422 20.46 -30.43 3.91
N ARG A 423 20.64 -31.67 4.36
CA ARG A 423 21.06 -32.78 3.48
C ARG A 423 19.98 -33.15 2.46
N GLN A 424 18.71 -33.03 2.82
CA GLN A 424 17.56 -33.22 1.95
C GLN A 424 17.56 -32.17 0.82
N CYS A 425 17.87 -30.91 1.13
CA CYS A 425 18.04 -29.84 0.13
C CYS A 425 19.21 -30.13 -0.82
N LEU A 426 20.37 -30.54 -0.29
CA LEU A 426 21.53 -30.90 -1.11
C LEU A 426 21.26 -32.13 -2.01
N ALA A 427 20.57 -33.14 -1.50
CA ALA A 427 20.19 -34.33 -2.26
C ALA A 427 19.17 -34.02 -3.38
N ALA A 428 18.17 -33.19 -3.09
CA ALA A 428 17.24 -32.68 -4.09
C ALA A 428 17.97 -31.85 -5.17
N LEU A 429 18.89 -30.98 -4.78
CA LEU A 429 19.71 -30.20 -5.71
C LEU A 429 20.63 -31.09 -6.58
N LYS A 430 21.14 -32.20 -6.04
CA LYS A 430 21.94 -33.19 -6.79
C LYS A 430 21.09 -33.85 -7.88
N LEU A 431 19.90 -34.34 -7.55
CA LEU A 431 18.96 -34.91 -8.51
C LEU A 431 18.63 -33.90 -9.64
N GLU A 432 18.40 -32.65 -9.26
CA GLU A 432 18.12 -31.56 -10.20
C GLU A 432 19.31 -31.24 -11.13
N ARG A 433 20.53 -31.14 -10.58
CA ARG A 433 21.75 -30.97 -11.39
C ARG A 433 21.93 -32.13 -12.37
N ASP A 434 21.77 -33.36 -11.90
CA ASP A 434 22.04 -34.57 -12.67
C ASP A 434 20.98 -34.77 -13.78
N ARG A 435 19.73 -34.35 -13.56
CA ARG A 435 18.69 -34.20 -14.61
C ARG A 435 19.11 -33.23 -15.71
N ARG A 436 19.65 -32.06 -15.35
CA ARG A 436 20.09 -31.01 -16.30
C ARG A 436 21.42 -31.31 -17.01
N ALA A 437 22.18 -32.30 -16.56
CA ALA A 437 23.48 -32.66 -17.14
C ALA A 437 23.44 -33.06 -18.63
N HIS A 438 22.25 -33.34 -19.18
CA HIS A 438 22.02 -33.71 -20.58
C HIS A 438 21.56 -32.54 -21.47
N ALA A 439 21.35 -31.33 -20.93
CA ALA A 439 21.01 -30.15 -21.72
C ALA A 439 22.22 -29.66 -22.53
N PRO A 440 22.04 -29.22 -23.79
CA PRO A 440 23.15 -28.81 -24.66
C PRO A 440 24.00 -27.68 -24.05
N VAL A 441 25.31 -27.77 -24.24
CA VAL A 441 26.30 -26.93 -23.55
C VAL A 441 26.95 -25.95 -24.54
N GLY A 442 26.51 -24.69 -24.47
CA GLY A 442 27.20 -23.54 -25.08
C GLY A 442 26.33 -22.70 -26.02
N ALA A 443 26.74 -21.44 -26.21
CA ALA A 443 26.34 -20.66 -27.38
C ALA A 443 26.94 -21.32 -28.65
N PRO A 444 26.28 -21.22 -29.83
CA PRO A 444 26.74 -21.90 -31.04
C PRO A 444 28.17 -21.56 -31.51
N ASP A 445 28.73 -20.45 -31.04
CA ASP A 445 30.06 -19.95 -31.40
C ASP A 445 31.18 -20.30 -30.39
N GLY A 446 30.83 -20.83 -29.21
CA GLY A 446 31.77 -21.12 -28.12
C GLY A 446 32.43 -19.90 -27.46
N ARG A 447 31.96 -18.66 -27.72
CA ARG A 447 32.61 -17.42 -27.25
C ARG A 447 32.42 -17.18 -25.76
N LEU A 448 31.23 -17.47 -25.24
CA LEU A 448 30.88 -17.27 -23.83
C LEU A 448 31.34 -18.44 -22.95
N ARG A 449 31.91 -18.13 -21.78
CA ARG A 449 32.32 -19.14 -20.78
C ARG A 449 31.16 -19.46 -19.85
N ARG A 450 30.61 -20.67 -19.92
CA ARG A 450 29.55 -21.13 -19.01
C ARG A 450 30.16 -21.69 -17.72
N GLY A 451 29.57 -21.36 -16.58
CA GLY A 451 29.98 -21.85 -15.25
C GLY A 451 28.76 -22.20 -14.39
N VAL A 452 28.94 -23.12 -13.44
CA VAL A 452 27.89 -23.58 -12.52
C VAL A 452 28.39 -23.37 -11.08
N GLY A 453 27.63 -22.61 -10.30
CA GLY A 453 27.89 -22.36 -8.87
C GLY A 453 26.92 -23.14 -8.00
N VAL A 454 27.41 -23.62 -6.85
CA VAL A 454 26.61 -24.28 -5.80
C VAL A 454 26.77 -23.47 -4.51
N ALA A 455 25.67 -23.20 -3.81
CA ALA A 455 25.72 -22.53 -2.51
C ALA A 455 24.65 -23.08 -1.55
N VAL A 456 24.99 -23.18 -0.28
CA VAL A 456 24.06 -23.44 0.84
C VAL A 456 23.85 -22.15 1.64
N GLY A 457 22.64 -21.97 2.16
CA GLY A 457 22.39 -21.05 3.25
C GLY A 457 21.43 -21.64 4.28
N GLY A 458 21.56 -21.20 5.53
CA GLY A 458 20.72 -21.62 6.65
C GLY A 458 20.31 -20.44 7.54
N TRP A 459 19.06 -20.43 8.01
CA TRP A 459 18.53 -19.37 8.87
C TRP A 459 17.86 -19.93 10.11
N MET A 460 18.27 -19.46 11.29
CA MET A 460 17.82 -19.97 12.59
C MET A 460 16.34 -19.76 12.90
N GLY A 461 15.73 -18.71 12.36
CA GLY A 461 14.45 -18.19 12.85
C GLY A 461 14.60 -17.30 14.08
N GLY A 462 13.77 -16.26 14.14
CA GLY A 462 13.59 -15.42 15.33
C GLY A 462 12.52 -15.99 16.26
N ILE A 463 12.68 -15.85 17.56
CA ILE A 463 11.68 -16.30 18.55
C ILE A 463 11.01 -15.08 19.16
N GLU A 464 9.71 -15.16 19.41
CA GLU A 464 8.96 -14.12 20.13
C GLU A 464 7.61 -14.67 20.61
N PRO A 465 7.07 -14.18 21.74
CA PRO A 465 5.69 -14.44 22.14
C PRO A 465 4.68 -13.88 21.13
N ALA A 466 3.51 -14.52 21.06
CA ALA A 466 2.41 -14.06 20.22
C ALA A 466 1.05 -14.43 20.83
N SER A 467 0.05 -13.60 20.60
CA SER A 467 -1.34 -13.86 20.90
C SER A 467 -2.22 -13.55 19.69
N ALA A 468 -3.36 -14.24 19.61
CA ALA A 468 -4.38 -14.08 18.58
C ALA A 468 -5.76 -14.30 19.19
N VAL A 469 -6.78 -13.70 18.57
CA VAL A 469 -8.19 -13.83 18.93
C VAL A 469 -8.99 -14.26 17.70
N CYS A 470 -9.92 -15.19 17.89
CA CYS A 470 -10.86 -15.64 16.87
C CYS A 470 -12.28 -15.33 17.35
N ARG A 471 -12.97 -14.39 16.72
CA ARG A 471 -14.36 -14.01 17.04
C ARG A 471 -15.28 -14.53 15.95
N LEU A 472 -16.32 -15.27 16.33
CA LEU A 472 -17.38 -15.63 15.40
C LEU A 472 -18.27 -14.41 15.13
N ASP A 473 -18.71 -14.24 13.89
CA ASP A 473 -19.62 -13.16 13.48
C ASP A 473 -21.07 -13.67 13.32
N PRO A 474 -22.09 -12.79 13.41
CA PRO A 474 -23.51 -13.21 13.39
C PRO A 474 -23.99 -13.89 12.10
N ASP A 475 -23.22 -13.79 11.02
CA ASP A 475 -23.44 -14.46 9.74
C ASP A 475 -22.79 -15.86 9.66
N GLY A 476 -22.00 -16.24 10.66
CA GLY A 476 -21.27 -17.50 10.73
C GLY A 476 -19.83 -17.46 10.22
N THR A 477 -19.34 -16.29 9.79
CA THR A 477 -17.92 -16.09 9.43
C THR A 477 -17.03 -15.94 10.67
N LEU A 478 -15.70 -16.01 10.50
CA LEU A 478 -14.72 -15.88 11.59
C LEU A 478 -13.74 -14.72 11.36
N SER A 479 -13.82 -13.71 12.23
CA SER A 479 -12.80 -12.67 12.37
C SER A 479 -11.58 -13.18 13.16
N VAL A 480 -10.40 -13.20 12.54
CA VAL A 480 -9.11 -13.53 13.19
C VAL A 480 -8.31 -12.25 13.41
N ILE A 481 -8.16 -11.82 14.66
CA ILE A 481 -7.52 -10.56 15.04
C ILE A 481 -6.09 -10.83 15.52
N VAL A 482 -5.11 -10.14 14.90
CA VAL A 482 -3.67 -10.28 15.16
C VAL A 482 -2.96 -8.93 15.24
N GLY A 483 -1.94 -8.82 16.08
CA GLY A 483 -1.06 -7.65 16.20
C GLY A 483 0.18 -7.68 15.30
N THR A 484 0.09 -8.32 14.14
CA THR A 484 1.19 -8.42 13.16
C THR A 484 0.99 -7.45 12.00
N VAL A 485 2.03 -7.27 11.18
CA VAL A 485 1.97 -6.44 9.98
C VAL A 485 2.23 -7.30 8.74
N ASP A 486 1.26 -7.39 7.83
CA ASP A 486 1.45 -8.16 6.59
C ASP A 486 2.23 -7.36 5.53
N MET A 487 3.36 -7.92 5.13
CA MET A 487 4.21 -7.44 4.04
C MET A 487 4.48 -8.49 2.96
N SER A 488 4.07 -9.75 3.17
CA SER A 488 4.48 -10.90 2.36
C SER A 488 3.32 -11.81 1.93
N GLY A 489 2.09 -11.49 2.32
CA GLY A 489 0.90 -12.32 2.17
C GLY A 489 0.70 -13.29 3.33
N THR A 490 1.23 -13.00 4.52
CA THR A 490 1.09 -13.87 5.70
C THR A 490 -0.36 -14.06 6.13
N ASN A 491 -1.24 -13.08 5.88
CA ASN A 491 -2.65 -13.19 6.24
C ASN A 491 -3.34 -14.36 5.52
N GLY A 492 -2.99 -14.65 4.26
CA GLY A 492 -3.50 -15.82 3.55
C GLY A 492 -3.09 -17.14 4.22
N ALA A 493 -1.84 -17.23 4.71
CA ALA A 493 -1.38 -18.40 5.46
C ALA A 493 -2.05 -18.51 6.84
N LEU A 494 -2.27 -17.39 7.54
CA LEU A 494 -3.00 -17.36 8.82
C LEU A 494 -4.48 -17.76 8.64
N ALA A 495 -5.12 -17.33 7.54
CA ALA A 495 -6.48 -17.73 7.19
C ALA A 495 -6.58 -19.24 6.93
N GLN A 496 -5.64 -19.82 6.18
CA GLN A 496 -5.55 -21.28 5.98
C GLN A 496 -5.32 -22.04 7.30
N ILE A 497 -4.47 -21.53 8.19
CA ILE A 497 -4.24 -22.14 9.52
C ILE A 497 -5.51 -22.12 10.38
N ALA A 498 -6.23 -21.00 10.42
CA ALA A 498 -7.49 -20.88 11.15
C ALA A 498 -8.61 -21.75 10.55
N SER A 499 -8.73 -21.78 9.22
CA SER A 499 -9.66 -22.64 8.46
C SER A 499 -9.47 -24.11 8.80
N GLU A 500 -8.23 -24.63 8.71
CA GLU A 500 -7.92 -26.03 9.02
C GLU A 500 -8.12 -26.36 10.52
N ALA A 501 -7.83 -25.41 11.40
CA ALA A 501 -7.97 -25.58 12.85
C ALA A 501 -9.43 -25.55 13.34
N LEU A 502 -10.31 -24.79 12.67
CA LEU A 502 -11.73 -24.66 12.97
C LEU A 502 -12.60 -25.67 12.21
N GLY A 503 -12.37 -25.82 10.90
CA GLY A 503 -13.21 -26.58 9.97
C GLY A 503 -14.17 -25.72 9.13
N LEU A 504 -13.97 -24.40 9.05
CA LEU A 504 -14.68 -23.53 8.11
C LEU A 504 -13.90 -23.34 6.79
N PRO A 505 -14.59 -23.11 5.65
CA PRO A 505 -13.96 -22.69 4.40
C PRO A 505 -13.08 -21.44 4.55
N VAL A 506 -12.01 -21.32 3.76
CA VAL A 506 -11.03 -20.23 3.89
C VAL A 506 -11.65 -18.87 3.55
N GLU A 507 -12.62 -18.84 2.64
CA GLU A 507 -13.36 -17.64 2.26
C GLU A 507 -14.25 -17.08 3.38
N ASP A 508 -14.57 -17.87 4.41
CA ASP A 508 -15.31 -17.43 5.60
C ASP A 508 -14.38 -16.93 6.72
N ILE A 509 -13.06 -16.88 6.49
CA ILE A 509 -12.05 -16.46 7.48
C ILE A 509 -11.48 -15.09 7.10
N HIS A 510 -11.76 -14.07 7.92
CA HIS A 510 -11.27 -12.71 7.71
C HIS A 510 -10.15 -12.37 8.70
N VAL A 511 -8.91 -12.18 8.22
CA VAL A 511 -7.77 -11.80 9.06
C VAL A 511 -7.66 -10.28 9.16
N MET A 512 -7.68 -9.76 10.40
CA MET A 512 -7.59 -8.35 10.74
C MET A 512 -6.25 -8.05 11.43
N ASN A 513 -5.43 -7.20 10.82
CA ASN A 513 -4.27 -6.59 11.49
C ASN A 513 -4.78 -5.39 12.30
N ALA A 514 -4.93 -5.56 13.60
CA ALA A 514 -5.33 -4.47 14.49
C ALA A 514 -4.12 -3.59 14.84
N ASP A 515 -4.39 -2.35 15.24
CA ASP A 515 -3.38 -1.41 15.74
C ASP A 515 -3.02 -1.67 17.21
N THR A 516 -2.05 -0.92 17.76
CA THR A 516 -1.55 -1.14 19.13
C THR A 516 -2.57 -0.92 20.25
N GLU A 517 -3.76 -0.37 19.97
CA GLU A 517 -4.83 -0.16 20.96
C GLU A 517 -5.72 -1.41 21.08
N ALA A 518 -6.10 -2.01 19.93
CA ALA A 518 -7.01 -3.15 19.88
C ALA A 518 -6.31 -4.53 19.70
N ALA A 519 -5.06 -4.56 19.26
CA ALA A 519 -4.39 -5.80 18.90
C ALA A 519 -3.95 -6.65 20.11
N PRO A 520 -4.09 -7.98 20.05
CA PRO A 520 -3.36 -8.87 20.93
C PRO A 520 -1.85 -8.75 20.64
N PHE A 521 -1.03 -8.78 21.69
CA PHE A 521 0.43 -8.65 21.55
C PHE A 521 0.99 -9.71 20.60
N ALA A 522 1.79 -9.28 19.62
CA ALA A 522 2.52 -10.15 18.73
C ALA A 522 3.88 -9.54 18.37
N GLY A 523 4.86 -10.43 18.18
CA GLY A 523 6.19 -10.03 17.80
C GLY A 523 6.28 -9.32 16.45
N SER A 524 7.37 -8.57 16.27
CA SER A 524 7.65 -7.83 15.04
C SER A 524 7.68 -8.72 13.79
N SER A 525 7.31 -8.17 12.65
CA SER A 525 7.29 -8.87 11.35
C SER A 525 8.69 -8.89 10.73
N GLY A 526 9.59 -9.57 11.45
CA GLY A 526 11.00 -9.83 11.14
C GLY A 526 11.40 -11.26 11.50
N GLY A 527 12.69 -11.59 11.40
CA GLY A 527 13.24 -12.91 11.79
C GLY A 527 12.68 -14.14 11.04
N SER A 528 11.77 -13.94 10.08
CA SER A 528 10.99 -14.99 9.39
C SER A 528 10.03 -15.78 10.30
N LYS A 529 9.55 -15.19 11.41
CA LYS A 529 8.92 -15.93 12.51
C LYS A 529 7.39 -16.04 12.49
N ILE A 530 6.70 -15.12 11.82
CA ILE A 530 5.23 -14.94 11.90
C ILE A 530 4.43 -16.25 11.70
N THR A 531 4.75 -17.06 10.69
CA THR A 531 4.01 -18.29 10.39
C THR A 531 4.03 -19.32 11.52
N TYR A 532 5.10 -19.41 12.32
CA TYR A 532 5.20 -20.40 13.40
C TYR A 532 5.03 -19.83 14.81
N THR A 533 5.25 -18.53 15.03
CA THR A 533 4.95 -17.89 16.32
C THR A 533 3.47 -17.52 16.39
N VAL A 534 3.02 -16.68 15.46
CA VAL A 534 1.65 -16.12 15.41
C VAL A 534 0.68 -17.13 14.79
N GLY A 535 1.11 -17.88 13.77
CA GLY A 535 0.29 -18.99 13.24
C GLY A 535 -0.07 -20.04 14.30
N ALA A 536 0.86 -20.36 15.22
CA ALA A 536 0.55 -21.25 16.35
C ALA A 536 -0.40 -20.62 17.39
N ALA A 537 -0.40 -19.28 17.55
CA ALA A 537 -1.38 -18.58 18.38
C ALA A 537 -2.77 -18.57 17.70
N VAL A 538 -2.82 -18.35 16.38
CA VAL A 538 -4.04 -18.44 15.56
C VAL A 538 -4.62 -19.86 15.57
N GLU A 539 -3.79 -20.90 15.44
CA GLU A 539 -4.24 -22.30 15.54
C GLU A 539 -4.90 -22.57 16.91
N ARG A 540 -4.27 -22.12 18.00
CA ARG A 540 -4.84 -22.24 19.36
C ARG A 540 -6.17 -21.49 19.50
N ALA A 541 -6.24 -20.24 19.03
CA ALA A 541 -7.45 -19.43 19.07
C ALA A 541 -8.60 -20.04 18.24
N ALA A 542 -8.30 -20.57 17.05
CA ALA A 542 -9.28 -21.24 16.20
C ALA A 542 -9.77 -22.57 16.80
N ARG A 543 -8.89 -23.37 17.41
CA ARG A 543 -9.27 -24.58 18.16
C ARG A 543 -10.11 -24.26 19.40
N ASP A 544 -9.81 -23.14 20.07
CA ASP A 544 -10.58 -22.66 21.22
C ASP A 544 -12.00 -22.24 20.80
N ALA A 545 -12.12 -21.47 19.71
CA ALA A 545 -13.40 -21.11 19.10
C ALA A 545 -14.18 -22.37 18.65
N ARG A 546 -13.50 -23.35 18.04
CA ARG A 546 -14.10 -24.64 17.63
C ARG A 546 -14.70 -25.39 18.81
N ARG A 547 -14.01 -25.43 19.96
CA ARG A 547 -14.52 -26.09 21.18
C ARG A 547 -15.81 -25.43 21.67
N GLN A 548 -15.84 -24.10 21.71
CA GLN A 548 -17.01 -23.32 22.14
C GLN A 548 -18.20 -23.52 21.17
N LEU A 549 -17.94 -23.41 19.85
CA LEU A 549 -18.93 -23.62 18.78
C LEU A 549 -19.55 -25.02 18.85
N LEU A 550 -18.73 -26.07 19.03
CA LEU A 550 -19.22 -27.44 19.16
C LEU A 550 -19.98 -27.68 20.47
N ALA A 551 -19.63 -27.02 21.57
CA ALA A 551 -20.36 -27.12 22.84
C ALA A 551 -21.78 -26.52 22.73
N ILE A 552 -21.94 -25.39 22.04
CA ILE A 552 -23.25 -24.81 21.75
C ILE A 552 -24.05 -25.75 20.83
N ALA A 553 -23.43 -26.25 19.76
CA ALA A 553 -24.07 -27.20 18.84
C ALA A 553 -24.54 -28.48 19.54
N ALA A 554 -23.73 -29.03 20.46
CA ALA A 554 -24.09 -30.20 21.28
C ALA A 554 -25.34 -29.94 22.14
N SER A 555 -25.46 -28.75 22.74
CA SER A 555 -26.65 -28.35 23.50
C SER A 555 -27.87 -28.06 22.62
N LEU A 556 -27.71 -27.72 21.33
CA LEU A 556 -28.81 -27.49 20.39
C LEU A 556 -29.27 -28.79 19.71
N LEU A 557 -28.36 -29.75 19.51
CA LEU A 557 -28.62 -31.04 18.86
C LEU A 557 -28.91 -32.18 19.86
N GLU A 558 -28.83 -31.92 21.17
CA GLU A 558 -28.96 -32.95 22.21
C GLU A 558 -28.08 -34.18 21.93
N ALA A 559 -26.80 -33.93 21.66
CA ALA A 559 -25.81 -34.93 21.25
C ALA A 559 -24.47 -34.69 21.97
N ALA A 560 -23.65 -35.74 22.11
CA ALA A 560 -22.30 -35.61 22.66
C ALA A 560 -21.40 -34.86 21.68
N VAL A 561 -20.44 -34.07 22.19
CA VAL A 561 -19.49 -33.29 21.35
C VAL A 561 -18.64 -34.22 20.48
N GLU A 562 -18.36 -35.42 20.99
CA GLU A 562 -17.61 -36.50 20.37
C GLU A 562 -18.35 -37.12 19.16
N ASP A 563 -19.67 -36.93 19.06
CA ASP A 563 -20.48 -37.39 17.93
C ASP A 563 -20.66 -36.31 16.85
N LEU A 564 -20.15 -35.10 17.06
CA LEU A 564 -20.33 -33.97 16.13
C LEU A 564 -19.20 -33.82 15.10
N GLU A 565 -19.57 -33.41 13.90
CA GLU A 565 -18.66 -32.92 12.86
C GLU A 565 -19.13 -31.58 12.28
N LEU A 566 -18.18 -30.71 11.95
CA LEU A 566 -18.42 -29.48 11.20
C LEU A 566 -18.10 -29.77 9.73
N VAL A 567 -19.11 -29.67 8.86
CA VAL A 567 -19.04 -29.93 7.42
C VAL A 567 -19.91 -28.89 6.72
N ASP A 568 -19.44 -28.29 5.63
CA ASP A 568 -20.19 -27.35 4.77
C ASP A 568 -20.95 -26.25 5.54
N ARG A 569 -20.26 -25.58 6.49
CA ARG A 569 -20.79 -24.50 7.35
C ARG A 569 -21.89 -24.94 8.34
N ALA A 570 -22.09 -26.24 8.55
CA ALA A 570 -23.03 -26.78 9.54
C ALA A 570 -22.38 -27.82 10.46
N VAL A 571 -22.75 -27.79 11.74
CA VAL A 571 -22.42 -28.85 12.70
C VAL A 571 -23.52 -29.90 12.64
N ARG A 572 -23.15 -31.16 12.45
CA ARG A 572 -24.09 -32.29 12.33
C ARG A 572 -23.66 -33.49 13.15
N VAL A 573 -24.62 -34.35 13.50
CA VAL A 573 -24.35 -35.62 14.19
C VAL A 573 -23.82 -36.65 13.19
N ARG A 574 -22.71 -37.33 13.52
CA ARG A 574 -22.13 -38.41 12.70
C ARG A 574 -23.16 -39.48 12.38
N GLY A 575 -23.27 -39.84 11.10
CA GLY A 575 -24.23 -40.85 10.63
C GLY A 575 -25.70 -40.39 10.57
N MET A 576 -26.03 -39.18 11.04
CA MET A 576 -27.38 -38.59 10.96
C MET A 576 -27.30 -37.16 10.39
N PRO A 577 -27.01 -36.99 9.10
CA PRO A 577 -26.79 -35.66 8.50
C PRO A 577 -27.99 -34.72 8.61
N ASP A 578 -29.21 -35.25 8.68
CA ASP A 578 -30.44 -34.46 8.89
C ASP A 578 -30.51 -33.81 10.28
N ARG A 579 -29.74 -34.29 11.27
CA ARG A 579 -29.58 -33.64 12.58
C ARG A 579 -28.40 -32.68 12.53
N SER A 580 -28.64 -31.46 12.06
CA SER A 580 -27.63 -30.41 11.92
C SER A 580 -28.11 -29.03 12.35
N VAL A 581 -27.16 -28.13 12.64
CA VAL A 581 -27.37 -26.72 12.92
C VAL A 581 -26.26 -25.91 12.23
N THR A 582 -26.61 -24.82 11.54
CA THR A 582 -25.62 -23.99 10.82
C THR A 582 -24.77 -23.18 11.78
N VAL A 583 -23.55 -22.82 11.37
CA VAL A 583 -22.67 -21.96 12.18
C VAL A 583 -23.27 -20.57 12.38
N ALA A 584 -24.08 -20.08 11.43
CA ALA A 584 -24.85 -18.84 11.57
C ALA A 584 -25.96 -18.94 12.64
N GLU A 585 -26.63 -20.09 12.76
CA GLU A 585 -27.62 -20.33 13.83
C GLU A 585 -26.96 -20.45 15.20
N ILE A 586 -25.80 -21.12 15.28
CA ILE A 586 -24.97 -21.14 16.49
C ILE A 586 -24.60 -19.71 16.90
N ALA A 587 -24.08 -18.89 15.98
CA ALA A 587 -23.73 -17.50 16.24
C ALA A 587 -24.93 -16.70 16.79
N LYS A 588 -26.07 -16.73 16.08
CA LYS A 588 -27.32 -16.07 16.50
C LYS A 588 -27.78 -16.51 17.89
N SER A 589 -27.72 -17.81 18.20
CA SER A 589 -28.12 -18.35 19.51
C SER A 589 -27.28 -17.82 20.69
N SER A 590 -26.09 -17.29 20.40
CA SER A 590 -25.16 -16.68 21.37
C SER A 590 -25.13 -15.15 21.37
N MET A 591 -25.74 -14.48 20.39
CA MET A 591 -25.60 -13.03 20.18
C MET A 591 -26.93 -12.25 20.10
N GLN A 592 -28.07 -12.94 20.12
CA GLN A 592 -29.39 -12.28 20.18
C GLN A 592 -29.76 -11.77 21.58
N PHE A 593 -30.74 -10.87 21.66
CA PHE A 593 -31.30 -10.42 22.95
C PHE A 593 -31.86 -11.62 23.73
N GLY A 594 -31.41 -11.80 24.98
CA GLY A 594 -31.77 -12.96 25.80
C GLY A 594 -31.15 -14.29 25.35
N ALA A 595 -30.04 -14.25 24.59
CA ALA A 595 -29.26 -15.43 24.21
C ALA A 595 -28.92 -16.33 25.42
N ARG A 596 -28.99 -17.65 25.22
CA ARG A 596 -28.73 -18.66 26.26
C ARG A 596 -27.23 -18.96 26.44
N TYR A 597 -26.43 -18.67 25.42
CA TYR A 597 -25.02 -19.05 25.34
C TYR A 597 -24.13 -17.81 25.24
N GLU A 598 -22.89 -17.90 25.73
CA GLU A 598 -21.89 -16.87 25.56
C GLU A 598 -21.43 -16.77 24.08
N PRO A 599 -21.15 -15.56 23.55
CA PRO A 599 -20.58 -15.39 22.21
C PRO A 599 -19.27 -16.18 22.02
N VAL A 600 -19.15 -16.88 20.89
CA VAL A 600 -17.93 -17.64 20.56
C VAL A 600 -16.74 -16.70 20.37
N PHE A 601 -15.79 -16.78 21.32
CA PHE A 601 -14.60 -15.94 21.39
C PHE A 601 -13.38 -16.81 21.74
N GLY A 602 -12.71 -17.31 20.72
CA GLY A 602 -11.51 -18.14 20.83
C GLY A 602 -10.27 -17.31 21.18
N ARG A 603 -9.49 -17.77 22.17
CA ARG A 603 -8.23 -17.11 22.58
C ARG A 603 -7.04 -18.05 22.38
N GLY A 604 -5.92 -17.52 21.92
CA GLY A 604 -4.69 -18.29 21.74
C GLY A 604 -3.44 -17.47 22.01
N SER A 605 -2.52 -18.04 22.79
CA SER A 605 -1.22 -17.42 23.10
C SER A 605 -0.10 -18.46 23.02
N THR A 606 1.09 -18.02 22.60
CA THR A 606 2.31 -18.83 22.46
C THR A 606 3.53 -18.07 22.99
N ALA A 607 4.51 -18.83 23.48
CA ALA A 607 5.85 -18.34 23.82
C ALA A 607 6.86 -19.31 23.20
N THR A 608 6.98 -19.28 21.87
CA THR A 608 7.78 -20.26 21.12
C THR A 608 9.27 -19.98 21.29
N ILE A 609 9.89 -20.62 22.28
CA ILE A 609 11.33 -20.54 22.56
C ILE A 609 12.18 -21.51 21.71
N ALA A 610 11.56 -22.56 21.18
CA ALA A 610 12.21 -23.49 20.26
C ALA A 610 12.37 -22.84 18.88
N ARG A 611 13.61 -22.80 18.36
CA ARG A 611 13.88 -22.31 17.01
C ARG A 611 13.49 -23.36 15.97
N SER A 612 13.09 -22.90 14.79
CA SER A 612 12.67 -23.75 13.66
C SER A 612 13.47 -23.40 12.41
N PRO A 613 14.75 -23.81 12.31
CA PRO A 613 15.65 -23.34 11.26
C PRO A 613 15.24 -23.87 9.88
N ALA A 614 15.53 -23.11 8.84
CA ALA A 614 15.36 -23.55 7.45
C ALA A 614 16.68 -23.44 6.68
N PHE A 615 16.86 -24.33 5.71
CA PHE A 615 18.00 -24.34 4.81
C PHE A 615 17.54 -24.31 3.35
N ALA A 616 18.38 -23.75 2.48
CA ALA A 616 18.24 -23.96 1.04
C ALA A 616 19.59 -24.23 0.40
N ALA A 617 19.56 -25.03 -0.67
CA ALA A 617 20.67 -25.29 -1.56
C ALA A 617 20.34 -24.67 -2.93
N HIS A 618 21.30 -23.94 -3.48
CA HIS A 618 21.17 -23.13 -4.69
C HIS A 618 22.13 -23.67 -5.77
N LEU A 619 21.63 -23.78 -7.00
CA LEU A 619 22.42 -24.07 -8.20
C LEU A 619 22.22 -22.91 -9.17
N SER A 620 23.29 -22.24 -9.56
CA SER A 620 23.23 -21.09 -10.48
C SER A 620 24.09 -21.39 -11.70
N THR A 621 23.53 -21.33 -12.90
CA THR A 621 24.34 -21.38 -14.12
C THR A 621 24.45 -19.97 -14.70
N VAL A 622 25.67 -19.55 -15.02
CA VAL A 622 25.92 -18.27 -15.68
C VAL A 622 26.74 -18.45 -16.93
N GLU A 623 26.67 -17.44 -17.80
CA GLU A 623 27.63 -17.20 -18.85
C GLU A 623 28.45 -15.95 -18.51
N VAL A 624 29.74 -15.99 -18.84
CA VAL A 624 30.67 -14.87 -18.71
C VAL A 624 31.25 -14.57 -20.09
N ASP A 625 31.12 -13.33 -20.52
CA ASP A 625 31.82 -12.80 -21.68
C ASP A 625 33.25 -12.43 -21.25
N PRO A 626 34.31 -13.12 -21.74
CA PRO A 626 35.67 -12.94 -21.24
C PRO A 626 36.31 -11.61 -21.69
N ASP A 627 35.80 -11.00 -22.76
CA ASP A 627 36.34 -9.77 -23.36
C ASP A 627 35.82 -8.52 -22.61
N THR A 628 34.57 -8.57 -22.16
CA THR A 628 33.89 -7.46 -21.46
C THR A 628 33.78 -7.66 -19.94
N GLY A 629 33.94 -8.90 -19.45
CA GLY A 629 33.67 -9.28 -18.07
C GLY A 629 32.18 -9.33 -17.71
N ARG A 630 31.25 -9.18 -18.67
CA ARG A 630 29.81 -9.21 -18.41
C ARG A 630 29.38 -10.61 -18.00
N VAL A 631 28.73 -10.70 -16.83
CA VAL A 631 28.13 -11.93 -16.30
C VAL A 631 26.63 -11.90 -16.58
N ARG A 632 26.07 -13.03 -17.06
CA ARG A 632 24.63 -13.23 -17.27
C ARG A 632 24.19 -14.52 -16.58
N ALA A 633 23.32 -14.40 -15.57
CA ALA A 633 22.66 -15.58 -15.02
C ALA A 633 21.70 -16.18 -16.08
N VAL A 634 21.80 -17.48 -16.31
CA VAL A 634 21.05 -18.19 -17.37
C VAL A 634 19.84 -18.91 -16.80
N GLU A 635 20.04 -19.58 -15.67
CA GLU A 635 19.03 -20.36 -14.95
C GLU A 635 19.41 -20.41 -13.46
N HIS A 636 18.42 -20.49 -12.58
CA HIS A 636 18.65 -20.59 -11.14
C HIS A 636 17.72 -21.63 -10.50
N VAL A 637 18.27 -22.64 -9.82
CA VAL A 637 17.48 -23.64 -9.07
C VAL A 637 17.65 -23.42 -7.57
N VAL A 638 16.54 -23.51 -6.82
CA VAL A 638 16.52 -23.47 -5.35
C VAL A 638 15.82 -24.72 -4.83
N ALA A 639 16.53 -25.58 -4.11
CA ALA A 639 15.93 -26.62 -3.27
C ALA A 639 15.89 -26.13 -1.82
N GLN A 640 14.70 -26.00 -1.23
CA GLN A 640 14.53 -25.36 0.07
C GLN A 640 13.64 -26.15 1.02
N ASP A 641 14.11 -26.34 2.25
CA ASP A 641 13.31 -26.82 3.38
C ASP A 641 12.35 -25.72 3.85
N VAL A 642 11.05 -26.02 3.83
CA VAL A 642 9.98 -25.12 4.27
C VAL A 642 9.14 -25.71 5.40
N GLY A 643 9.51 -26.89 5.92
CA GLY A 643 8.61 -27.69 6.74
C GLY A 643 7.37 -28.10 5.95
N ARG A 644 6.20 -28.05 6.59
CA ARG A 644 4.92 -28.14 5.87
C ARG A 644 4.65 -26.86 5.08
N ALA A 645 4.49 -26.97 3.77
CA ALA A 645 4.08 -25.87 2.90
C ALA A 645 2.61 -25.51 3.17
N ILE A 646 2.35 -24.33 3.76
CA ILE A 646 0.98 -23.84 3.97
C ILE A 646 0.33 -23.45 2.64
N ASN A 647 1.02 -22.60 1.85
CA ASN A 647 0.61 -22.14 0.54
C ASN A 647 1.82 -22.19 -0.42
N PRO A 648 1.91 -23.21 -1.31
CA PRO A 648 3.07 -23.38 -2.19
C PRO A 648 3.32 -22.18 -3.12
N ALA A 649 2.29 -21.57 -3.69
CA ALA A 649 2.46 -20.40 -4.58
C ALA A 649 3.02 -19.17 -3.84
N ALA A 650 2.56 -18.89 -2.62
CA ALA A 650 3.12 -17.82 -1.80
C ALA A 650 4.59 -18.10 -1.41
N ILE A 651 4.91 -19.37 -1.14
CA ILE A 651 6.28 -19.84 -0.89
C ILE A 651 7.17 -19.64 -2.13
N GLN A 652 6.68 -19.99 -3.32
CA GLN A 652 7.39 -19.77 -4.59
C GLN A 652 7.60 -18.28 -4.88
N GLY A 653 6.63 -17.42 -4.58
CA GLY A 653 6.78 -15.96 -4.66
C GLY A 653 7.69 -15.33 -3.59
N GLN A 654 7.92 -16.03 -2.47
CA GLN A 654 8.97 -15.70 -1.49
C GLN A 654 10.33 -16.33 -1.83
N ILE A 655 10.32 -17.41 -2.62
CA ILE A 655 11.32 -17.67 -3.67
C ILE A 655 11.07 -16.62 -4.81
N HIS A 656 11.53 -16.74 -6.06
CA HIS A 656 11.51 -15.65 -7.07
C HIS A 656 12.21 -14.32 -6.61
N GLY A 657 11.55 -13.41 -5.85
CA GLY A 657 12.04 -12.13 -5.29
C GLY A 657 13.54 -12.00 -4.87
N ALA A 658 13.98 -12.45 -3.70
CA ALA A 658 15.39 -12.43 -3.28
C ALA A 658 16.39 -13.36 -4.01
N VAL A 659 16.02 -13.95 -5.16
CA VAL A 659 17.00 -14.40 -6.17
C VAL A 659 17.25 -13.25 -7.12
N ALA A 660 16.25 -12.42 -7.44
CA ALA A 660 16.49 -11.07 -7.97
C ALA A 660 17.36 -10.27 -6.99
N GLN A 661 16.95 -10.05 -5.73
CA GLN A 661 17.79 -9.27 -4.77
C GLN A 661 19.18 -9.90 -4.53
N GLY A 662 19.29 -11.23 -4.65
CA GLY A 662 20.59 -11.90 -4.59
C GLY A 662 21.46 -11.71 -5.83
N THR A 663 20.86 -11.77 -7.01
CA THR A 663 21.51 -11.43 -8.29
C THR A 663 21.96 -9.97 -8.28
N GLY A 664 21.12 -9.08 -7.74
CA GLY A 664 21.43 -7.66 -7.50
C GLY A 664 22.66 -7.49 -6.61
N TRP A 665 22.62 -7.95 -5.35
CA TRP A 665 23.78 -7.85 -4.44
C TRP A 665 25.04 -8.56 -4.97
N ALA A 666 24.91 -9.67 -5.70
CA ALA A 666 26.05 -10.40 -6.23
C ALA A 666 26.72 -9.74 -7.46
N LEU A 667 25.97 -8.99 -8.29
CA LEU A 667 26.45 -8.52 -9.60
C LEU A 667 26.36 -7.00 -9.83
N LEU A 668 25.48 -6.28 -9.12
CA LEU A 668 25.07 -4.91 -9.47
C LEU A 668 25.10 -3.94 -8.28
N GLU A 669 24.47 -4.30 -7.15
CA GLU A 669 24.15 -3.38 -6.07
C GLU A 669 25.37 -3.06 -5.19
N ARG A 670 25.63 -1.76 -4.98
CA ARG A 670 26.61 -1.26 -4.01
C ARG A 670 26.29 0.19 -3.62
N MET A 671 26.28 0.49 -2.33
CA MET A 671 26.44 1.84 -1.82
C MET A 671 27.93 2.21 -1.87
N ALA A 672 28.30 3.06 -2.83
CA ALA A 672 29.69 3.44 -3.08
C ALA A 672 30.04 4.74 -2.35
N TYR A 673 30.97 4.67 -1.40
CA TYR A 673 31.51 5.85 -0.70
C TYR A 673 32.90 6.21 -1.23
N ASP A 674 33.22 7.51 -1.26
CA ASP A 674 34.56 8.02 -1.53
C ASP A 674 35.42 8.12 -0.25
N GLU A 675 36.66 8.60 -0.38
CA GLU A 675 37.62 8.78 0.73
C GLU A 675 37.19 9.88 1.73
N ARG A 676 36.22 10.73 1.36
CA ARG A 676 35.65 11.78 2.23
C ARG A 676 34.32 11.37 2.88
N GLY A 677 33.85 10.15 2.60
CA GLY A 677 32.55 9.65 3.10
C GLY A 677 31.32 10.18 2.36
N GLN A 678 31.48 10.67 1.13
CA GLN A 678 30.36 11.02 0.25
C GLN A 678 29.76 9.77 -0.39
N LEU A 679 28.43 9.64 -0.38
CA LEU A 679 27.73 8.55 -1.07
C LEU A 679 27.58 8.89 -2.57
N LEU A 680 28.35 8.20 -3.42
CA LEU A 680 28.38 8.38 -4.88
C LEU A 680 27.21 7.71 -5.60
N SER A 681 26.41 6.90 -4.90
CA SER A 681 25.31 6.11 -5.46
C SER A 681 23.99 6.38 -4.72
N ALA A 682 23.68 7.66 -4.53
CA ALA A 682 22.53 8.13 -3.76
C ALA A 682 21.22 8.22 -4.60
N THR A 683 21.20 7.66 -5.81
CA THR A 683 20.02 7.65 -6.70
C THR A 683 19.84 6.28 -7.37
N LEU A 684 18.66 6.03 -7.95
CA LEU A 684 18.41 4.83 -8.78
C LEU A 684 19.06 4.89 -10.18
N MET A 685 19.72 6.00 -10.57
CA MET A 685 20.55 6.02 -11.78
C MET A 685 21.85 5.24 -11.56
N ASP A 686 22.38 5.29 -10.34
CA ASP A 686 23.69 4.73 -9.96
C ASP A 686 23.54 3.44 -9.14
N TYR A 687 22.53 3.38 -8.26
CA TYR A 687 22.21 2.20 -7.47
C TYR A 687 21.41 1.19 -8.31
N ALA A 688 22.15 0.33 -9.01
CA ALA A 688 21.60 -0.60 -10.00
C ALA A 688 20.83 -1.78 -9.36
N LEU A 689 19.53 -1.60 -9.15
CA LEU A 689 18.61 -2.71 -8.89
C LEU A 689 18.41 -3.58 -10.15
N PRO A 690 18.27 -4.91 -10.03
CA PRO A 690 18.05 -5.79 -11.17
C PRO A 690 16.65 -5.59 -11.77
N ALA A 691 16.60 -5.21 -13.04
CA ALA A 691 15.39 -5.23 -13.87
C ALA A 691 14.97 -6.68 -14.21
N SER A 692 13.74 -6.86 -14.73
CA SER A 692 13.16 -8.19 -14.97
C SER A 692 13.93 -9.08 -15.95
N ASP A 693 14.66 -8.49 -16.90
CA ASP A 693 15.56 -9.18 -17.84
C ASP A 693 16.93 -9.52 -17.25
N GLY A 694 17.31 -8.87 -16.14
CA GLY A 694 18.51 -9.17 -15.36
C GLY A 694 18.34 -10.32 -14.36
N VAL A 695 17.11 -10.78 -14.12
CA VAL A 695 16.81 -11.89 -13.21
C VAL A 695 16.68 -13.19 -14.00
N PRO A 696 17.40 -14.27 -13.63
CA PRO A 696 17.28 -15.55 -14.33
C PRO A 696 15.92 -16.20 -14.06
N PRO A 697 15.42 -17.06 -14.97
CA PRO A 697 14.35 -18.00 -14.66
C PRO A 697 14.69 -18.81 -13.39
N VAL A 698 13.75 -18.86 -12.45
CA VAL A 698 13.93 -19.50 -11.15
C VAL A 698 13.08 -20.76 -11.07
N GLU A 699 13.71 -21.90 -10.83
CA GLU A 699 13.04 -23.16 -10.53
C GLU A 699 13.08 -23.46 -9.03
N THR A 700 11.95 -23.87 -8.48
CA THR A 700 11.75 -24.03 -7.03
C THR A 700 11.42 -25.47 -6.68
N VAL A 701 12.29 -26.13 -5.93
CA VAL A 701 12.03 -27.45 -5.34
C VAL A 701 11.69 -27.27 -3.87
N ILE A 702 10.42 -27.49 -3.54
CA ILE A 702 9.92 -27.47 -2.17
C ILE A 702 10.29 -28.79 -1.49
N VAL A 703 11.10 -28.71 -0.43
CA VAL A 703 11.48 -29.84 0.43
C VAL A 703 10.68 -29.72 1.72
N GLU A 704 9.90 -30.74 2.07
CA GLU A 704 9.12 -30.75 3.31
C GLU A 704 9.82 -31.59 4.40
N VAL A 705 10.52 -30.95 5.33
CA VAL A 705 10.99 -31.60 6.58
C VAL A 705 10.25 -31.00 7.77
N PRO A 706 9.11 -31.56 8.22
CA PRO A 706 8.25 -30.92 9.23
C PRO A 706 8.97 -30.48 10.50
N SER A 707 8.49 -29.41 11.14
CA SER A 707 8.94 -28.94 12.45
C SER A 707 7.84 -29.09 13.50
N GLU A 708 8.21 -29.63 14.66
CA GLU A 708 7.29 -29.83 15.80
C GLU A 708 6.84 -28.51 16.46
N ALA A 709 7.55 -27.41 16.19
CA ALA A 709 7.29 -26.10 16.79
C ALA A 709 6.28 -25.23 16.01
N GLY A 710 5.90 -25.62 14.78
CA GLY A 710 5.04 -24.83 13.91
C GLY A 710 3.69 -25.51 13.59
N PRO A 711 2.64 -24.73 13.30
CA PRO A 711 1.30 -25.25 13.05
C PRO A 711 1.32 -26.22 11.86
N PHE A 712 0.70 -27.38 12.03
CA PHE A 712 0.67 -28.47 11.04
C PHE A 712 2.04 -28.93 10.51
N GLY A 713 3.14 -28.65 11.22
CA GLY A 713 4.50 -28.99 10.81
C GLY A 713 5.25 -27.89 10.03
N ALA A 714 4.67 -26.70 9.88
CA ALA A 714 5.26 -25.61 9.11
C ALA A 714 6.57 -25.07 9.71
N ARG A 715 7.50 -24.62 8.85
CA ARG A 715 8.68 -23.83 9.26
C ARG A 715 8.55 -22.38 8.80
N LEU A 716 9.57 -21.60 9.12
CA LEU A 716 9.85 -20.39 8.36
C LEU A 716 10.19 -20.73 6.90
N VAL A 717 9.67 -19.93 5.98
CA VAL A 717 10.12 -19.90 4.59
C VAL A 717 10.97 -18.65 4.43
N ARG A 718 12.29 -18.86 4.36
CA ARG A 718 13.25 -17.79 4.06
C ARG A 718 14.45 -18.32 3.34
N ARG A 719 15.39 -17.44 3.03
CA ARG A 719 16.00 -17.51 1.72
C ARG A 719 17.31 -16.80 1.68
N PHE A 720 18.10 -17.25 0.73
CA PHE A 720 19.47 -16.86 0.53
C PHE A 720 19.64 -16.26 -0.86
N PRO A 721 20.42 -15.18 -1.00
CA PRO A 721 20.85 -14.68 -2.29
C PRO A 721 21.81 -15.69 -2.93
N SER A 722 21.72 -15.88 -4.25
CA SER A 722 22.59 -16.78 -5.01
C SER A 722 23.83 -16.08 -5.57
N ARG A 723 24.89 -16.86 -5.82
CA ARG A 723 26.21 -16.39 -6.26
C ARG A 723 26.49 -16.73 -7.72
N GLY A 724 27.17 -15.84 -8.45
CA GLY A 724 27.85 -16.17 -9.71
C GLY A 724 29.13 -17.01 -9.51
N PRO A 725 29.43 -17.99 -10.38
CA PRO A 725 30.54 -18.93 -10.26
C PRO A 725 31.91 -18.32 -10.57
N THR A 726 32.95 -18.98 -10.07
CA THR A 726 34.36 -18.81 -10.47
C THR A 726 34.74 -19.78 -11.60
N TYR A 727 35.64 -19.35 -12.50
CA TYR A 727 36.04 -20.10 -13.70
C TYR A 727 37.01 -21.25 -13.39
N ARG A 728 36.93 -22.34 -14.16
CA ARG A 728 37.79 -23.54 -14.04
C ARG A 728 38.60 -23.73 -15.31
N ASP A 729 39.91 -23.52 -15.24
CA ASP A 729 40.82 -23.73 -16.38
C ASP A 729 41.41 -25.15 -16.40
N ARG A 730 41.60 -25.70 -17.61
CA ARG A 730 42.29 -26.97 -17.88
C ARG A 730 43.22 -26.79 -19.10
N GLY A 731 44.39 -26.19 -18.91
CA GLY A 731 45.38 -26.09 -19.99
C GLY A 731 46.72 -25.52 -19.55
N ARG A 732 47.80 -26.31 -19.64
CA ARG A 732 49.16 -25.79 -19.37
C ARG A 732 49.65 -24.91 -20.52
N ARG A 733 49.67 -23.57 -20.34
CA ARG A 733 50.73 -22.61 -20.71
C ARG A 733 50.19 -21.19 -20.99
N ALA A 734 50.16 -20.34 -19.98
CA ALA A 734 50.42 -18.90 -20.10
C ALA A 734 50.78 -18.34 -18.71
N ARG A 735 52.03 -17.91 -18.51
CA ARG A 735 52.42 -17.10 -17.34
C ARG A 735 52.31 -15.62 -17.71
N ARG A 736 51.86 -14.80 -16.75
CA ARG A 736 51.61 -13.33 -16.75
C ARG A 736 50.17 -12.91 -17.08
N MET A 737 49.76 -11.84 -16.40
CA MET A 737 48.45 -11.15 -16.41
C MET A 737 47.31 -11.80 -15.61
N ALA A 738 47.53 -11.92 -14.29
CA ALA A 738 46.47 -11.99 -13.28
C ALA A 738 46.91 -11.25 -12.00
N ALA A 739 47.24 -9.96 -12.13
CA ALA A 739 47.72 -9.11 -11.04
C ALA A 739 47.40 -7.62 -11.31
N ALA A 740 46.12 -7.26 -11.33
CA ALA A 740 45.68 -5.87 -11.36
C ALA A 740 44.19 -5.73 -10.98
N ARG A 741 43.89 -5.54 -9.68
CA ARG A 741 42.77 -4.68 -9.21
C ARG A 741 42.85 -4.41 -7.71
N THR A 742 43.97 -3.81 -7.29
CA THR A 742 44.10 -3.10 -6.00
C THR A 742 45.23 -2.07 -6.09
N ARG A 743 44.88 -0.80 -6.37
CA ARG A 743 45.36 0.45 -5.71
C ARG A 743 45.24 1.73 -6.58
N ILE A 744 44.46 2.69 -6.06
CA ILE A 744 44.84 4.08 -5.72
C ILE A 744 45.13 5.13 -6.85
N THR A 745 44.23 6.14 -6.89
CA THR A 745 44.36 7.58 -7.25
C THR A 745 44.60 8.12 -8.68
N SER A 746 43.98 9.31 -8.87
CA SER A 746 44.29 10.46 -9.75
C SER A 746 43.50 10.63 -11.08
N GLN A 747 43.11 11.90 -11.31
CA GLN A 747 42.27 12.46 -12.40
C GLN A 747 43.09 12.74 -13.69
N PRO A 748 42.56 13.46 -14.71
CA PRO A 748 41.30 13.28 -15.47
C PRO A 748 41.56 13.20 -17.00
N GLY A 749 40.57 12.77 -17.81
CA GLY A 749 40.71 12.92 -19.27
C GLY A 749 39.53 12.51 -20.16
N HIS A 750 39.12 13.44 -21.04
CA HIS A 750 38.47 13.22 -22.34
C HIS A 750 36.97 12.88 -22.42
N HIS A 751 36.13 13.84 -22.06
CA HIS A 751 34.97 14.16 -22.90
C HIS A 751 35.45 14.78 -24.22
N ALA A 752 35.32 14.10 -25.38
CA ALA A 752 35.31 14.70 -26.75
C ALA A 752 35.20 13.70 -27.94
N VAL A 753 34.58 12.51 -27.82
CA VAL A 753 34.46 11.57 -28.98
C VAL A 753 33.06 11.00 -29.21
N ILE A 754 32.18 11.00 -28.19
CA ILE A 754 30.91 10.26 -28.25
C ILE A 754 29.78 11.03 -28.97
N LEU A 755 29.85 12.37 -29.06
CA LEU A 755 28.74 13.18 -29.57
C LEU A 755 28.48 13.08 -31.09
N ILE A 756 29.47 12.66 -31.88
CA ILE A 756 29.39 12.68 -33.36
C ILE A 756 28.83 11.37 -33.95
N ARG A 757 28.76 10.27 -33.16
CA ARG A 757 28.24 8.97 -33.66
C ARG A 757 26.74 8.74 -33.43
N ILE A 758 26.09 9.53 -32.57
CA ILE A 758 24.66 9.35 -32.25
C ILE A 758 23.75 9.96 -33.34
N VAL A 759 24.17 11.06 -33.97
CA VAL A 759 23.38 11.77 -35.00
C VAL A 759 23.25 10.96 -36.31
N LEU A 760 24.24 10.14 -36.66
CA LEU A 760 24.26 9.34 -37.89
C LEU A 760 23.46 8.02 -37.82
N VAL A 761 23.11 7.53 -36.63
CA VAL A 761 22.34 6.28 -36.47
C VAL A 761 20.84 6.55 -36.42
N LEU A 762 20.39 7.69 -35.87
CA LEU A 762 18.96 8.07 -35.91
C LEU A 762 18.47 8.40 -37.33
N GLY A 763 19.34 8.92 -38.21
CA GLY A 763 18.97 9.28 -39.58
C GLY A 763 18.61 8.10 -40.49
N CYS A 764 19.13 6.90 -40.21
CA CYS A 764 18.91 5.72 -41.07
C CYS A 764 17.70 4.86 -40.69
N LEU A 765 17.09 5.09 -39.52
CA LEU A 765 15.93 4.31 -39.04
C LEU A 765 14.57 4.90 -39.47
N LEU A 766 14.55 6.09 -40.07
CA LEU A 766 13.32 6.79 -40.52
C LEU A 766 13.00 6.63 -42.02
N ALA A 767 13.76 5.80 -42.76
CA ALA A 767 13.62 5.63 -44.21
C ALA A 767 13.27 4.19 -44.66
N ALA A 768 12.81 3.32 -43.75
CA ALA A 768 12.53 1.90 -44.04
C ALA A 768 11.15 1.42 -43.52
N ALA A 769 10.17 2.33 -43.41
CA ALA A 769 8.78 2.01 -43.05
C ALA A 769 7.82 2.47 -44.17
N GLY A 770 7.94 1.85 -45.35
CA GLY A 770 7.09 2.14 -46.51
C GLY A 770 6.83 0.87 -47.33
N CYS A 771 5.55 0.65 -47.65
CA CYS A 771 5.02 -0.45 -48.47
C CYS A 771 5.14 -1.86 -47.87
N GLY A 772 4.01 -2.34 -47.33
CA GLY A 772 3.82 -3.71 -46.85
C GLY A 772 2.33 -4.03 -46.80
N ASP A 773 1.65 -3.92 -47.95
CA ASP A 773 0.22 -4.18 -48.08
C ASP A 773 -0.09 -5.62 -47.63
N ARG A 774 -1.01 -5.75 -46.66
CA ARG A 774 -1.44 -7.03 -46.10
C ARG A 774 -2.95 -7.01 -45.93
N SER A 775 -3.62 -7.70 -46.84
CA SER A 775 -5.01 -8.12 -46.69
C SER A 775 -5.19 -8.92 -45.38
N THR A 776 -5.79 -8.30 -44.37
CA THR A 776 -6.22 -8.99 -43.14
C THR A 776 -7.73 -9.10 -43.14
N GLY A 777 -8.26 -10.32 -43.02
CA GLY A 777 -9.65 -10.52 -42.67
C GLY A 777 -9.96 -9.81 -41.35
N SER A 778 -11.04 -9.04 -41.30
CA SER A 778 -11.34 -8.15 -40.18
C SER A 778 -11.48 -8.92 -38.87
N ALA A 779 -10.51 -8.76 -37.97
CA ALA A 779 -10.73 -9.05 -36.56
C ALA A 779 -11.84 -8.13 -36.04
N ALA A 780 -12.72 -8.65 -35.17
CA ALA A 780 -13.80 -7.84 -34.63
C ALA A 780 -13.27 -6.74 -33.72
N VAL A 781 -13.64 -5.49 -34.01
CA VAL A 781 -13.33 -4.33 -33.16
C VAL A 781 -14.07 -4.50 -31.84
N THR A 782 -13.36 -4.49 -30.72
CA THR A 782 -13.98 -4.56 -29.39
C THR A 782 -13.80 -3.23 -28.69
N LEU A 783 -14.91 -2.52 -28.43
CA LEU A 783 -14.96 -1.31 -27.63
C LEU A 783 -15.20 -1.66 -26.17
N VAL A 784 -14.60 -0.91 -25.24
CA VAL A 784 -14.93 -0.98 -23.80
C VAL A 784 -15.77 0.23 -23.40
N PHE A 785 -16.98 -0.04 -22.90
CA PHE A 785 -17.88 0.96 -22.34
C PHE A 785 -17.90 0.85 -20.81
N LYS A 786 -17.51 1.91 -20.11
CA LYS A 786 -17.60 1.98 -18.64
C LYS A 786 -18.77 2.86 -18.22
N HIS A 787 -19.60 2.37 -17.30
CA HIS A 787 -20.75 3.10 -16.76
C HIS A 787 -21.04 2.74 -15.30
N ALA A 788 -21.75 3.59 -14.57
CA ALA A 788 -22.26 3.23 -13.24
C ALA A 788 -23.25 2.06 -13.35
N LYS A 789 -23.33 1.25 -12.29
CA LYS A 789 -24.36 0.20 -12.18
C LYS A 789 -25.77 0.81 -12.28
N ILE A 790 -26.47 0.56 -13.39
CA ILE A 790 -27.83 1.09 -13.58
C ILE A 790 -28.77 0.49 -12.52
N LEU A 791 -29.40 1.36 -11.73
CA LEU A 791 -30.39 0.97 -10.72
C LEU A 791 -31.77 0.87 -11.37
N GLY A 792 -32.51 -0.21 -11.10
CA GLY A 792 -33.84 -0.43 -11.68
C GLY A 792 -34.31 -1.87 -11.51
N PRO A 793 -35.56 -2.19 -11.94
CA PRO A 793 -36.09 -3.56 -11.93
C PRO A 793 -35.36 -4.48 -12.93
N SER A 794 -34.70 -3.92 -13.95
CA SER A 794 -33.85 -4.65 -14.90
C SER A 794 -32.77 -3.73 -15.46
N ASP A 795 -31.59 -4.27 -15.83
CA ASP A 795 -30.56 -3.50 -16.53
C ASP A 795 -30.81 -3.54 -18.07
N PRO A 796 -31.16 -2.40 -18.70
CA PRO A 796 -31.39 -2.33 -20.14
C PRO A 796 -30.09 -2.31 -20.98
N VAL A 797 -28.93 -1.97 -20.40
CA VAL A 797 -27.70 -1.72 -21.16
C VAL A 797 -27.25 -2.97 -21.96
N PRO A 798 -27.21 -4.20 -21.41
CA PRO A 798 -26.83 -5.39 -22.17
C PRO A 798 -27.73 -5.67 -23.38
N ARG A 799 -29.00 -5.25 -23.34
CA ARG A 799 -29.90 -5.35 -24.50
C ARG A 799 -29.52 -4.33 -25.57
N LEU A 800 -29.35 -3.07 -25.18
CA LEU A 800 -29.00 -1.99 -26.10
C LEU A 800 -27.65 -2.25 -26.80
N LEU A 801 -26.66 -2.78 -26.08
CA LEU A 801 -25.37 -3.16 -26.68
C LEU A 801 -25.53 -4.27 -27.74
N ARG A 802 -26.35 -5.31 -27.48
CA ARG A 802 -26.63 -6.33 -28.51
C ARG A 802 -27.38 -5.76 -29.73
N GLU A 803 -28.28 -4.81 -29.53
CA GLU A 803 -28.96 -4.12 -30.64
C GLU A 803 -27.97 -3.25 -31.46
N PHE A 804 -26.98 -2.63 -30.81
CA PHE A 804 -25.90 -1.91 -31.49
C PHE A 804 -24.97 -2.85 -32.27
N GLU A 805 -24.53 -3.96 -31.67
CA GLU A 805 -23.69 -4.98 -32.30
C GLU A 805 -24.37 -5.64 -33.52
N ALA A 806 -25.69 -5.82 -33.48
CA ALA A 806 -26.47 -6.32 -34.61
C ALA A 806 -26.54 -5.32 -35.78
N ARG A 807 -26.55 -4.01 -35.49
CA ARG A 807 -26.54 -2.93 -36.49
C ARG A 807 -25.14 -2.62 -37.03
N ASN A 808 -24.09 -3.06 -36.34
CA ASN A 808 -22.68 -2.79 -36.70
C ASN A 808 -21.88 -4.10 -36.80
N PRO A 809 -22.07 -4.89 -37.88
CA PRO A 809 -21.35 -6.15 -38.08
C PRO A 809 -19.83 -5.94 -38.04
N GLY A 810 -19.14 -6.66 -37.15
CA GLY A 810 -17.70 -6.50 -36.93
C GLY A 810 -17.32 -5.67 -35.70
N VAL A 811 -18.29 -5.02 -35.03
CA VAL A 811 -18.08 -4.37 -33.72
C VAL A 811 -18.65 -5.24 -32.59
N ARG A 812 -17.95 -5.23 -31.46
CA ARG A 812 -18.36 -5.80 -30.16
C ARG A 812 -18.19 -4.75 -29.07
N VAL A 813 -19.06 -4.78 -28.06
CA VAL A 813 -19.00 -3.85 -26.93
C VAL A 813 -18.96 -4.61 -25.62
N ARG A 814 -17.83 -4.52 -24.92
CA ARG A 814 -17.68 -5.01 -23.55
C ARG A 814 -18.10 -3.92 -22.59
N SER A 815 -19.22 -4.12 -21.90
CA SER A 815 -19.61 -3.25 -20.79
C SER A 815 -18.88 -3.62 -19.51
N GLU A 816 -18.47 -2.61 -18.74
CA GLU A 816 -17.91 -2.78 -17.40
C GLU A 816 -18.58 -1.81 -16.43
N SER A 817 -19.24 -2.35 -15.42
CA SER A 817 -19.89 -1.56 -14.39
C SER A 817 -18.87 -1.05 -13.37
N LEU A 818 -18.86 0.26 -13.14
CA LEU A 818 -18.22 0.90 -12.00
C LEU A 818 -19.17 0.93 -10.79
N PRO A 819 -18.67 1.22 -9.56
CA PRO A 819 -19.50 1.51 -8.41
C PRO A 819 -20.49 2.66 -8.65
N TRP A 820 -21.56 2.72 -7.86
CA TRP A 820 -22.56 3.79 -7.97
C TRP A 820 -22.07 5.16 -7.47
N SER A 821 -21.03 5.18 -6.62
CA SER A 821 -20.46 6.42 -6.09
C SER A 821 -19.86 7.28 -7.21
N SER A 822 -20.36 8.50 -7.38
CA SER A 822 -19.81 9.48 -8.33
C SER A 822 -18.35 9.81 -8.00
N ASP A 823 -18.00 9.94 -6.72
CA ASP A 823 -16.63 10.28 -6.30
C ASP A 823 -15.64 9.16 -6.65
N GLU A 824 -16.03 7.88 -6.45
CA GLU A 824 -15.19 6.72 -6.80
C GLU A 824 -15.03 6.58 -8.31
N GLN A 825 -16.09 6.86 -9.08
CA GLN A 825 -16.04 6.85 -10.55
C GLN A 825 -15.15 7.96 -11.11
N HIS A 826 -15.26 9.18 -10.56
CA HIS A 826 -14.41 10.31 -10.94
C HIS A 826 -12.94 10.01 -10.68
N GLN A 827 -12.60 9.58 -9.45
CA GLN A 827 -11.24 9.19 -9.08
C GLN A 827 -10.71 8.04 -9.95
N PHE A 828 -11.53 7.02 -10.22
CA PHE A 828 -11.17 5.92 -11.12
C PHE A 828 -10.78 6.46 -12.50
N TYR A 829 -11.59 7.35 -13.09
CA TYR A 829 -11.28 7.90 -14.41
C TYR A 829 -10.04 8.79 -14.39
N VAL A 830 -9.91 9.75 -13.45
CA VAL A 830 -8.74 10.63 -13.36
C VAL A 830 -7.45 9.81 -13.31
N VAL A 831 -7.35 8.84 -12.40
CA VAL A 831 -6.14 8.01 -12.21
C VAL A 831 -5.79 7.22 -13.48
N ASN A 832 -6.78 6.62 -14.16
CA ASN A 832 -6.53 5.79 -15.34
C ASN A 832 -6.26 6.63 -16.61
N LEU A 833 -6.81 7.85 -16.70
CA LEU A 833 -6.63 8.77 -17.83
C LEU A 833 -5.31 9.54 -17.74
N GLU A 834 -4.90 9.99 -16.55
CA GLU A 834 -3.56 10.57 -16.32
C GLU A 834 -2.43 9.56 -16.57
N GLY A 835 -2.62 8.31 -16.15
CA GLY A 835 -1.66 7.23 -16.39
C GLY A 835 -1.53 6.77 -17.86
N GLY A 836 -2.31 7.34 -18.79
CA GLY A 836 -2.25 7.05 -20.23
C GLY A 836 -2.75 5.66 -20.65
N ASN A 837 -3.22 4.83 -19.72
CA ASN A 837 -3.69 3.47 -19.96
C ASN A 837 -5.13 3.29 -19.47
N ALA A 838 -6.07 3.93 -20.17
CA ALA A 838 -7.43 4.09 -19.67
C ALA A 838 -8.28 2.80 -19.66
N GLY A 839 -7.96 1.82 -20.51
CA GLY A 839 -8.74 0.58 -20.66
C GLY A 839 -10.22 0.81 -21.00
N VAL A 840 -10.55 1.95 -21.62
CA VAL A 840 -11.92 2.40 -21.94
C VAL A 840 -11.94 3.18 -23.25
N ASP A 841 -13.00 3.01 -24.03
CA ASP A 841 -13.27 3.78 -25.26
C ASP A 841 -14.44 4.75 -25.08
N VAL A 842 -15.47 4.35 -24.33
CA VAL A 842 -16.66 5.15 -24.03
C VAL A 842 -16.86 5.24 -22.52
N LEU A 843 -17.08 6.46 -22.02
CA LEU A 843 -17.23 6.78 -20.60
C LEU A 843 -18.64 7.33 -20.34
N MET A 844 -19.32 6.79 -19.33
CA MET A 844 -20.38 7.53 -18.65
C MET A 844 -19.74 8.57 -17.71
N LEU A 845 -20.19 9.82 -17.80
CA LEU A 845 -19.69 10.96 -17.04
C LEU A 845 -20.85 11.63 -16.29
N ASP A 846 -20.68 12.05 -15.03
CA ASP A 846 -21.59 13.02 -14.41
C ASP A 846 -21.52 14.34 -15.18
N VAL A 847 -22.64 15.07 -15.23
CA VAL A 847 -22.74 16.35 -15.96
C VAL A 847 -21.68 17.38 -15.53
N ILE A 848 -21.17 17.28 -14.31
CA ILE A 848 -20.17 18.21 -13.77
C ILE A 848 -18.72 17.88 -14.17
N TRP A 849 -18.43 16.69 -14.68
CA TRP A 849 -17.06 16.27 -15.06
C TRP A 849 -16.67 16.65 -16.49
N VAL A 850 -17.64 16.84 -17.39
CA VAL A 850 -17.37 16.99 -18.84
C VAL A 850 -16.44 18.17 -19.12
N GLN A 851 -16.61 19.29 -18.41
CA GLN A 851 -15.78 20.50 -18.57
C GLN A 851 -14.34 20.30 -18.12
N GLU A 852 -14.14 19.56 -17.02
CA GLU A 852 -12.85 19.19 -16.45
C GLU A 852 -12.12 18.21 -17.38
N PHE A 853 -12.78 17.13 -17.81
CA PHE A 853 -12.19 16.09 -18.64
C PHE A 853 -11.88 16.62 -20.07
N ALA A 854 -12.67 17.58 -20.56
CA ALA A 854 -12.34 18.36 -21.76
C ALA A 854 -11.13 19.29 -21.54
N GLN A 855 -10.95 19.88 -20.34
CA GLN A 855 -9.75 20.69 -20.03
C GLN A 855 -8.49 19.83 -20.02
N ALA A 856 -8.54 18.69 -19.34
CA ALA A 856 -7.43 17.75 -19.22
C ALA A 856 -7.10 17.06 -20.56
N GLY A 857 -7.94 17.26 -21.58
CA GLY A 857 -7.72 16.75 -22.93
C GLY A 857 -8.00 15.25 -23.08
N TRP A 858 -8.71 14.64 -22.11
CA TRP A 858 -9.05 13.21 -22.12
C TRP A 858 -10.24 12.87 -23.01
N LEU A 859 -11.13 13.82 -23.30
CA LEU A 859 -12.27 13.61 -24.19
C LEU A 859 -11.93 13.87 -25.65
N LEU A 860 -12.50 13.06 -26.53
CA LEU A 860 -12.53 13.30 -27.97
C LEU A 860 -13.54 14.44 -28.27
N ASP A 861 -13.17 15.34 -29.18
CA ASP A 861 -14.10 16.32 -29.73
C ASP A 861 -15.12 15.60 -30.62
N LEU A 862 -16.39 15.55 -30.19
CA LEU A 862 -17.47 14.85 -30.89
C LEU A 862 -18.07 15.69 -32.03
N THR A 863 -17.76 16.99 -32.10
CA THR A 863 -18.32 17.91 -33.10
C THR A 863 -18.22 17.40 -34.55
N PRO A 864 -17.11 16.77 -35.01
CA PRO A 864 -17.00 16.23 -36.37
C PRO A 864 -17.88 15.00 -36.66
N PHE A 865 -18.39 14.33 -35.62
CA PHE A 865 -19.15 13.08 -35.73
C PHE A 865 -20.67 13.30 -35.67
N LEU A 866 -21.12 14.54 -35.46
CA LEU A 866 -22.52 14.91 -35.24
C LEU A 866 -23.09 15.70 -36.43
N ALA A 867 -24.36 15.44 -36.74
CA ALA A 867 -25.10 16.23 -37.72
C ALA A 867 -25.52 17.59 -37.12
N PRO A 868 -25.62 18.65 -37.95
CA PRO A 868 -26.19 19.93 -37.50
C PRO A 868 -27.58 19.74 -36.88
N GLY A 869 -27.76 20.22 -35.65
CA GLY A 869 -29.02 20.09 -34.91
C GLY A 869 -29.24 18.75 -34.18
N GLU A 870 -28.28 17.83 -34.19
CA GLU A 870 -28.44 16.52 -33.52
C GLU A 870 -28.66 16.63 -31.99
N LEU A 871 -28.18 17.72 -31.38
CA LEU A 871 -28.43 18.05 -29.97
C LEU A 871 -29.79 18.72 -29.70
N THR A 872 -30.45 19.31 -30.70
CA THR A 872 -31.70 20.08 -30.53
C THR A 872 -32.85 19.34 -29.82
N PRO A 873 -32.99 18.00 -29.91
CA PRO A 873 -34.02 17.27 -29.16
C PRO A 873 -33.81 17.18 -27.64
N HIS A 874 -32.62 17.52 -27.13
CA HIS A 874 -32.27 17.46 -25.71
C HIS A 874 -32.57 18.78 -25.00
N PHE A 875 -32.79 18.75 -23.67
CA PHE A 875 -33.02 19.99 -22.91
C PHE A 875 -31.80 20.93 -22.95
N PRO A 876 -31.98 22.27 -23.05
CA PRO A 876 -30.87 23.23 -23.06
C PRO A 876 -29.89 23.06 -21.88
N ALA A 877 -30.42 22.86 -20.67
CA ALA A 877 -29.64 22.68 -19.44
C ALA A 877 -29.00 21.28 -19.29
N ALA A 878 -29.22 20.37 -20.24
CA ALA A 878 -28.44 19.14 -20.43
C ALA A 878 -27.38 19.30 -21.54
N ILE A 879 -27.62 20.16 -22.53
CA ILE A 879 -26.66 20.48 -23.61
C ILE A 879 -25.51 21.34 -23.08
N GLU A 880 -25.81 22.38 -22.30
CA GLU A 880 -24.84 23.37 -21.82
C GLU A 880 -23.59 22.73 -21.19
N PRO A 881 -23.67 21.85 -20.17
CA PRO A 881 -22.50 21.17 -19.59
C PRO A 881 -21.75 20.25 -20.57
N ALA A 882 -22.41 19.74 -21.62
CA ALA A 882 -21.80 18.88 -22.65
C ALA A 882 -20.93 19.65 -23.66
N THR A 883 -21.06 20.98 -23.68
CA THR A 883 -20.45 21.86 -24.69
C THR A 883 -19.42 22.81 -24.08
N ARG A 884 -18.35 23.10 -24.82
CA ARG A 884 -17.33 24.08 -24.41
C ARG A 884 -16.67 24.71 -25.63
N ASN A 885 -16.56 26.03 -25.64
CA ASN A 885 -15.92 26.80 -26.72
C ASN A 885 -16.48 26.47 -28.13
N GLY A 886 -17.79 26.27 -28.24
CA GLY A 886 -18.46 25.92 -29.50
C GLY A 886 -18.29 24.46 -29.96
N ARG A 887 -17.70 23.59 -29.13
CA ARG A 887 -17.49 22.16 -29.40
C ARG A 887 -18.32 21.29 -28.47
N VAL A 888 -18.65 20.09 -28.93
CA VAL A 888 -19.36 19.04 -28.17
C VAL A 888 -18.35 18.02 -27.67
N TRP A 889 -18.31 17.77 -26.36
CA TRP A 889 -17.34 16.85 -25.74
C TRP A 889 -17.96 15.56 -25.20
N ALA A 890 -19.29 15.55 -25.03
CA ALA A 890 -20.08 14.39 -24.65
C ALA A 890 -21.52 14.54 -25.19
N LEU A 891 -22.31 13.46 -25.24
CA LEU A 891 -23.75 13.53 -25.54
C LEU A 891 -24.59 13.34 -24.27
N PRO A 892 -25.69 14.09 -24.08
CA PRO A 892 -26.62 13.83 -22.98
C PRO A 892 -27.24 12.42 -23.09
N TRP A 893 -27.40 11.72 -21.97
CA TRP A 893 -27.91 10.34 -21.95
C TRP A 893 -29.11 10.17 -21.01
N PHE A 894 -29.05 10.75 -19.82
CA PHE A 894 -30.20 10.90 -18.93
C PHE A 894 -30.05 12.15 -18.06
N MET A 895 -31.17 12.72 -17.63
CA MET A 895 -31.23 14.04 -16.99
C MET A 895 -32.14 14.01 -15.75
N ASN A 896 -31.68 14.63 -14.68
CA ASN A 896 -32.46 14.92 -13.47
C ASN A 896 -32.71 16.43 -13.33
N VAL A 897 -33.78 16.80 -12.62
CA VAL A 897 -34.08 18.19 -12.22
C VAL A 897 -34.55 18.22 -10.76
N GLY A 898 -34.14 19.23 -9.98
CA GLY A 898 -34.59 19.40 -8.60
C GLY A 898 -36.09 19.71 -8.51
N LEU A 899 -36.86 18.90 -7.78
CA LEU A 899 -38.31 19.02 -7.60
C LEU A 899 -38.70 19.28 -6.14
N LEU A 900 -39.79 20.02 -5.94
CA LEU A 900 -40.51 20.05 -4.67
C LEU A 900 -41.60 18.98 -4.67
N TYR A 901 -41.42 17.93 -3.88
CA TYR A 901 -42.47 16.97 -3.53
C TYR A 901 -43.29 17.50 -2.35
N TYR A 902 -44.61 17.27 -2.39
CA TYR A 902 -45.52 17.63 -1.30
C TYR A 902 -46.57 16.55 -1.05
N ARG A 903 -47.02 16.45 0.21
CA ARG A 903 -48.15 15.63 0.63
C ARG A 903 -49.46 16.25 0.18
N LYS A 904 -49.97 15.81 -0.97
CA LYS A 904 -51.22 16.29 -1.56
C LYS A 904 -52.39 16.07 -0.60
N ASP A 905 -52.46 14.92 0.06
CA ASP A 905 -53.50 14.60 1.03
C ASP A 905 -53.54 15.58 2.23
N LEU A 906 -52.36 15.99 2.72
CA LEU A 906 -52.27 17.01 3.77
C LEU A 906 -52.65 18.40 3.23
N LEU A 907 -52.15 18.79 2.06
CA LEU A 907 -52.47 20.09 1.47
C LEU A 907 -53.98 20.22 1.18
N ASP A 908 -54.60 19.19 0.58
CA ASP A 908 -56.04 19.14 0.32
C ASP A 908 -56.84 19.21 1.63
N LYS A 909 -56.45 18.46 2.68
CA LYS A 909 -57.07 18.47 4.03
C LYS A 909 -57.15 19.86 4.65
N TYR A 910 -56.14 20.71 4.46
CA TYR A 910 -56.13 22.10 4.98
C TYR A 910 -56.57 23.16 3.96
N SER A 911 -57.04 22.74 2.77
CA SER A 911 -57.37 23.64 1.65
C SER A 911 -56.20 24.55 1.26
N LEU A 912 -55.01 23.96 1.14
CA LEU A 912 -53.76 24.62 0.79
C LEU A 912 -53.34 24.22 -0.63
N ARG A 913 -52.86 25.20 -1.40
CA ARG A 913 -52.17 24.98 -2.69
C ARG A 913 -50.66 24.76 -2.47
N PRO A 914 -49.93 24.12 -3.40
CA PRO A 914 -48.47 24.03 -3.33
C PRO A 914 -47.83 25.42 -3.15
N PRO A 915 -46.77 25.56 -2.33
CA PRO A 915 -46.21 26.87 -2.01
C PRO A 915 -45.42 27.45 -3.19
N GLU A 916 -45.71 28.69 -3.56
CA GLU A 916 -44.95 29.42 -4.59
C GLU A 916 -43.69 30.08 -3.99
N THR A 917 -43.71 30.36 -2.68
CA THR A 917 -42.63 31.01 -1.93
C THR A 917 -42.20 30.20 -0.71
N TYR A 918 -40.92 30.29 -0.32
CA TYR A 918 -40.44 29.66 0.91
C TYR A 918 -41.15 30.18 2.16
N ALA A 919 -41.60 31.44 2.16
CA ALA A 919 -42.40 32.00 3.24
C ALA A 919 -43.81 31.39 3.33
N GLU A 920 -44.44 31.02 2.20
CA GLU A 920 -45.66 30.21 2.21
C GLU A 920 -45.38 28.80 2.73
N LEU A 921 -44.31 28.14 2.29
CA LEU A 921 -43.93 26.81 2.76
C LEU A 921 -43.78 26.76 4.29
N VAL A 922 -43.06 27.72 4.89
CA VAL A 922 -42.92 27.84 6.35
C VAL A 922 -44.29 28.00 7.04
N ARG A 923 -45.18 28.87 6.53
CA ARG A 923 -46.53 29.04 7.08
C ARG A 923 -47.39 27.79 6.94
N GLN A 924 -47.27 27.07 5.83
CA GLN A 924 -47.99 25.82 5.57
C GLN A 924 -47.52 24.71 6.51
N VAL A 925 -46.21 24.54 6.71
CA VAL A 925 -45.65 23.61 7.70
C VAL A 925 -46.19 23.91 9.10
N GLY A 926 -46.16 25.17 9.54
CA GLY A 926 -46.73 25.56 10.83
C GLY A 926 -48.20 25.18 10.97
N ARG A 927 -49.03 25.57 10.00
CA ARG A 927 -50.48 25.28 10.00
C ARG A 927 -50.78 23.78 10.03
N ILE A 928 -50.05 22.98 9.25
CA ILE A 928 -50.26 21.53 9.16
C ILE A 928 -49.77 20.84 10.44
N LYS A 929 -48.57 21.15 10.95
CA LYS A 929 -48.05 20.55 12.18
C LYS A 929 -48.92 20.87 13.41
N SER A 930 -49.46 22.09 13.51
CA SER A 930 -50.41 22.45 14.57
C SER A 930 -51.76 21.72 14.45
N GLY A 931 -52.17 21.31 13.24
CA GLY A 931 -53.43 20.62 12.98
C GLY A 931 -53.35 19.09 13.09
N GLU A 932 -52.25 18.46 12.66
CA GLU A 932 -52.05 17.01 12.82
C GLU A 932 -51.66 16.63 14.26
N GLN A 933 -50.94 17.51 14.97
CA GLN A 933 -50.38 17.26 16.31
C GLN A 933 -49.49 16.02 16.42
N ASP A 934 -49.00 15.50 15.29
CA ASP A 934 -48.05 14.39 15.24
C ASP A 934 -46.61 14.89 15.48
N PRO A 935 -45.95 14.52 16.60
CA PRO A 935 -44.57 14.92 16.87
C PRO A 935 -43.55 14.25 15.93
N ALA A 936 -43.93 13.18 15.21
CA ALA A 936 -43.10 12.51 14.22
C ALA A 936 -43.23 13.10 12.79
N LEU A 937 -44.06 14.13 12.60
CA LEU A 937 -44.24 14.81 11.31
C LEU A 937 -43.25 15.98 11.14
N ASP A 938 -42.23 15.76 10.32
CA ASP A 938 -41.28 16.77 9.86
C ASP A 938 -41.92 17.71 8.82
N GLY A 939 -41.43 18.96 8.77
CA GLY A 939 -41.96 19.95 7.83
C GLY A 939 -41.39 19.80 6.43
N PHE A 940 -40.11 20.12 6.27
CA PHE A 940 -39.42 20.13 4.99
C PHE A 940 -38.08 19.40 5.07
N LEU A 941 -37.95 18.34 4.27
CA LEU A 941 -36.72 17.55 4.14
C LEU A 941 -35.93 17.95 2.88
N TRP A 942 -34.61 18.03 3.01
CA TRP A 942 -33.67 18.37 1.95
C TRP A 942 -32.27 17.91 2.35
N GLN A 943 -31.37 17.74 1.38
CA GLN A 943 -30.08 17.09 1.59
C GLN A 943 -29.11 18.06 2.27
N GLY A 944 -28.89 17.92 3.58
CA GLY A 944 -28.09 18.85 4.39
C GLY A 944 -26.72 18.32 4.84
N LYS A 945 -26.42 17.04 4.57
CA LYS A 945 -25.10 16.41 4.79
C LYS A 945 -24.01 17.12 3.99
N GLN A 946 -22.78 17.16 4.50
CA GLN A 946 -21.62 17.70 3.80
C GLN A 946 -21.22 16.82 2.59
N TYR A 947 -21.82 17.08 1.43
CA TYR A 947 -21.47 16.54 0.11
C TYR A 947 -22.09 17.44 -1.00
N GLU A 948 -21.91 17.08 -2.28
CA GLU A 948 -22.46 17.81 -3.44
C GLU A 948 -23.97 18.11 -3.33
N GLY A 949 -24.79 17.19 -2.80
CA GLY A 949 -26.24 17.38 -2.70
C GLY A 949 -26.64 18.58 -1.83
N MET A 950 -25.86 18.92 -0.81
CA MET A 950 -26.06 20.14 -0.02
C MET A 950 -25.62 21.39 -0.79
N VAL A 951 -24.51 21.34 -1.54
CA VAL A 951 -24.09 22.45 -2.41
C VAL A 951 -25.18 22.77 -3.43
N VAL A 952 -25.75 21.74 -4.07
CA VAL A 952 -26.89 21.87 -4.98
C VAL A 952 -28.08 22.59 -4.35
N ASN A 953 -28.45 22.25 -3.12
CA ASN A 953 -29.56 22.91 -2.41
C ASN A 953 -29.25 24.39 -2.11
N VAL A 954 -27.99 24.71 -1.81
CA VAL A 954 -27.56 26.11 -1.66
C VAL A 954 -27.61 26.83 -3.01
N LEU A 955 -27.17 26.22 -4.12
CA LEU A 955 -27.28 26.81 -5.47
C LEU A 955 -28.73 27.15 -5.85
N GLU A 956 -29.66 26.24 -5.57
CA GLU A 956 -31.11 26.45 -5.80
C GLU A 956 -31.63 27.61 -4.93
N GLY A 957 -31.18 27.70 -3.67
CA GLY A 957 -31.46 28.84 -2.78
C GLY A 957 -30.89 30.17 -3.30
N LEU A 958 -29.67 30.18 -3.83
CA LEU A 958 -29.02 31.36 -4.42
C LEU A 958 -29.83 31.86 -5.63
N TRP A 959 -30.22 30.98 -6.55
CA TRP A 959 -31.07 31.34 -7.69
C TRP A 959 -32.45 31.82 -7.25
N ALA A 960 -33.05 31.18 -6.24
CA ALA A 960 -34.31 31.60 -5.64
C ALA A 960 -34.23 32.99 -4.99
N ASN A 961 -33.04 33.45 -4.57
CA ASN A 961 -32.78 34.82 -4.09
C ASN A 961 -32.19 35.76 -5.15
N GLY A 962 -32.22 35.40 -6.43
CA GLY A 962 -31.76 36.26 -7.54
C GLY A 962 -30.24 36.41 -7.65
N THR A 963 -29.45 35.55 -7.01
CA THR A 963 -27.98 35.55 -7.06
C THR A 963 -27.42 34.21 -7.60
N ARG A 964 -26.10 34.04 -7.60
CA ARG A 964 -25.38 32.86 -8.11
C ARG A 964 -24.06 32.67 -7.36
N VAL A 965 -23.54 31.44 -7.33
CA VAL A 965 -22.25 31.14 -6.69
C VAL A 965 -21.05 31.64 -7.49
N LEU A 966 -21.19 31.71 -8.83
CA LEU A 966 -20.15 32.10 -9.77
C LEU A 966 -20.74 33.08 -10.78
N GLY A 967 -20.13 34.26 -10.92
CA GLY A 967 -20.50 35.28 -11.91
C GLY A 967 -19.87 35.03 -13.28
N GLU A 968 -20.31 35.76 -14.30
CA GLU A 968 -19.76 35.67 -15.68
C GLU A 968 -18.27 36.02 -15.77
N SER A 969 -17.77 36.90 -14.89
CA SER A 969 -16.36 37.21 -14.71
C SER A 969 -15.55 36.11 -13.99
N GLY A 970 -16.19 34.99 -13.63
CA GLY A 970 -15.65 33.98 -12.72
C GLY A 970 -15.53 34.44 -11.27
N THR A 971 -16.11 35.59 -10.89
CA THR A 971 -16.11 36.07 -9.50
C THR A 971 -16.99 35.16 -8.64
N VAL A 972 -16.48 34.71 -7.49
CA VAL A 972 -17.21 33.84 -6.55
C VAL A 972 -18.05 34.68 -5.60
N PHE A 973 -19.32 34.31 -5.43
CA PHE A 973 -20.37 35.09 -4.77
C PHE A 973 -20.39 36.56 -5.24
N PRO A 974 -20.74 36.87 -6.50
CA PRO A 974 -20.81 38.24 -7.03
C PRO A 974 -21.69 39.18 -6.19
N GLU A 975 -22.71 38.66 -5.50
CA GLU A 975 -23.54 39.40 -4.55
C GLU A 975 -23.48 38.70 -3.17
N PRO A 976 -22.44 38.94 -2.34
CA PRO A 976 -22.18 38.16 -1.13
C PRO A 976 -23.31 38.27 -0.10
N ASP A 977 -23.83 39.46 0.15
CA ASP A 977 -24.94 39.72 1.08
C ASP A 977 -26.17 38.84 0.78
N ARG A 978 -26.47 38.59 -0.50
CA ARG A 978 -27.59 37.73 -0.93
C ARG A 978 -27.31 36.24 -0.75
N ALA A 979 -26.04 35.83 -0.75
CA ALA A 979 -25.63 34.48 -0.42
C ALA A 979 -25.67 34.24 1.10
N GLU A 980 -25.30 35.26 1.88
CA GLU A 980 -25.44 35.28 3.34
C GLU A 980 -26.91 35.19 3.76
N GLU A 981 -27.81 35.95 3.12
CA GLU A 981 -29.28 35.84 3.28
C GLU A 981 -29.78 34.39 3.09
N VAL A 982 -29.27 33.67 2.07
CA VAL A 982 -29.68 32.28 1.76
C VAL A 982 -29.17 31.28 2.80
N LEU A 983 -27.90 31.38 3.20
CA LEU A 983 -27.33 30.50 4.23
C LEU A 983 -27.98 30.76 5.60
N ALA A 984 -28.28 32.02 5.94
CA ALA A 984 -29.07 32.39 7.10
C ALA A 984 -30.47 31.77 7.07
N PHE A 985 -31.16 31.84 5.91
CA PHE A 985 -32.48 31.26 5.73
C PHE A 985 -32.48 29.73 5.90
N LEU A 986 -31.55 29.00 5.27
CA LEU A 986 -31.45 27.55 5.40
C LEU A 986 -31.16 27.11 6.85
N ARG A 987 -30.33 27.86 7.58
CA ARG A 987 -30.10 27.65 9.01
C ARG A 987 -31.37 27.95 9.84
N ALA A 988 -32.09 29.03 9.54
CA ALA A 988 -33.32 29.39 10.23
C ALA A 988 -34.45 28.35 10.05
N LEU A 989 -34.49 27.60 8.93
CA LEU A 989 -35.40 26.46 8.77
C LEU A 989 -35.14 25.36 9.82
N ILE A 990 -33.87 25.12 10.16
CA ILE A 990 -33.47 24.13 11.16
C ILE A 990 -33.77 24.64 12.57
N GLU A 991 -33.42 25.89 12.87
CA GLU A 991 -33.62 26.50 14.21
C GLU A 991 -35.10 26.67 14.56
N SER A 992 -35.96 26.93 13.56
CA SER A 992 -37.41 27.03 13.74
C SER A 992 -38.14 25.67 13.77
N GLY A 993 -37.44 24.55 13.55
CA GLY A 993 -38.05 23.22 13.50
C GLY A 993 -38.94 22.96 12.27
N VAL A 994 -38.84 23.82 11.24
CA VAL A 994 -39.48 23.59 9.93
C VAL A 994 -38.78 22.46 9.20
N SER A 995 -37.45 22.46 9.21
CA SER A 995 -36.60 21.31 8.90
C SER A 995 -36.08 20.72 10.21
N PRO A 996 -36.01 19.39 10.36
CA PRO A 996 -35.50 18.78 11.58
C PRO A 996 -33.97 18.89 11.67
N PRO A 997 -33.35 18.90 12.86
CA PRO A 997 -31.90 18.97 13.01
C PRO A 997 -31.13 17.87 12.27
N TRP A 998 -31.70 16.67 12.17
CA TRP A 998 -31.08 15.51 11.51
C TRP A 998 -30.87 15.70 10.00
N VAL A 999 -31.53 16.69 9.37
CA VAL A 999 -31.31 17.02 7.94
C VAL A 999 -29.86 17.38 7.65
N THR A 1000 -29.12 17.95 8.62
CA THR A 1000 -27.68 18.28 8.51
C THR A 1000 -26.77 17.06 8.41
N ALA A 1001 -27.27 15.86 8.73
CA ALA A 1001 -26.58 14.58 8.52
C ALA A 1001 -27.19 13.76 7.37
N ALA A 1002 -28.26 14.26 6.74
CA ALA A 1002 -29.05 13.52 5.78
C ALA A 1002 -28.60 13.72 4.32
N ASP A 1003 -28.44 12.60 3.64
CA ASP A 1003 -28.31 12.55 2.19
C ASP A 1003 -29.68 12.30 1.51
N GLU A 1004 -29.61 12.15 0.20
CA GLU A 1004 -30.71 11.88 -0.71
C GLU A 1004 -31.60 10.73 -0.29
N GLU A 1005 -31.03 9.57 0.05
CA GLU A 1005 -31.81 8.40 0.42
C GLU A 1005 -32.44 8.53 1.80
N LEU A 1006 -31.73 9.11 2.79
CA LEU A 1006 -32.30 9.29 4.13
C LEU A 1006 -33.50 10.26 4.10
N THR A 1007 -33.38 11.37 3.37
CA THR A 1007 -34.49 12.33 3.19
C THR A 1007 -35.65 11.76 2.38
N ARG A 1008 -35.36 11.00 1.30
CA ARG A 1008 -36.39 10.31 0.50
C ARG A 1008 -37.19 9.32 1.33
N ARG A 1009 -36.53 8.50 2.17
CA ARG A 1009 -37.19 7.50 3.02
C ARG A 1009 -38.09 8.16 4.08
N GLY A 1010 -37.60 9.21 4.75
CA GLY A 1010 -38.42 9.98 5.70
C GLY A 1010 -39.75 10.47 5.08
N PHE A 1011 -39.70 10.95 3.84
CA PHE A 1011 -40.93 11.31 3.11
C PHE A 1011 -41.75 10.08 2.66
N GLN A 1012 -41.11 9.02 2.16
CA GLN A 1012 -41.78 7.78 1.73
C GLN A 1012 -42.58 7.10 2.85
N ASP A 1013 -42.05 7.16 4.07
CA ASP A 1013 -42.65 6.66 5.32
C ASP A 1013 -43.79 7.55 5.83
N GLY A 1014 -44.09 8.65 5.13
CA GLY A 1014 -45.15 9.58 5.47
C GLY A 1014 -44.81 10.59 6.56
N ARG A 1015 -43.55 10.64 7.01
CA ARG A 1015 -43.08 11.48 8.12
C ARG A 1015 -42.74 12.93 7.73
N ALA A 1016 -42.98 13.36 6.50
CA ALA A 1016 -42.73 14.73 6.08
C ALA A 1016 -43.83 15.32 5.21
N ILE A 1017 -44.03 16.64 5.31
CA ILE A 1017 -45.01 17.39 4.51
C ILE A 1017 -44.43 17.74 3.14
N PHE A 1018 -43.17 18.18 3.09
CA PHE A 1018 -42.44 18.59 1.90
C PHE A 1018 -41.07 17.91 1.80
N LEU A 1019 -40.60 17.65 0.57
CA LEU A 1019 -39.27 17.11 0.29
C LEU A 1019 -38.69 17.75 -0.98
N ARG A 1020 -37.41 18.16 -0.95
CA ARG A 1020 -36.63 18.43 -2.17
C ARG A 1020 -35.91 17.16 -2.60
N ASN A 1021 -36.19 16.66 -3.82
CA ASN A 1021 -35.49 15.49 -4.40
C ASN A 1021 -35.59 15.45 -5.94
N TRP A 1022 -34.99 14.44 -6.57
CA TRP A 1022 -34.97 14.21 -8.02
C TRP A 1022 -36.20 13.43 -8.54
N PRO A 1023 -36.42 13.33 -9.86
CA PRO A 1023 -37.62 12.72 -10.45
C PRO A 1023 -37.82 11.23 -10.11
N TYR A 1024 -36.74 10.43 -9.98
CA TYR A 1024 -36.84 8.98 -9.69
C TYR A 1024 -37.61 8.67 -8.39
N ALA A 1025 -37.64 9.61 -7.44
CA ALA A 1025 -38.32 9.43 -6.17
C ALA A 1025 -39.84 9.25 -6.35
N MET A 1026 -40.45 9.84 -7.39
CA MET A 1026 -41.87 9.67 -7.71
C MET A 1026 -42.24 8.20 -7.93
N ASP A 1027 -41.43 7.48 -8.71
CA ASP A 1027 -41.69 6.07 -9.03
C ASP A 1027 -41.59 5.21 -7.76
N LEU A 1028 -40.65 5.52 -6.86
CA LEU A 1028 -40.51 4.85 -5.56
C LEU A 1028 -41.67 5.18 -4.59
N PHE A 1029 -42.26 6.37 -4.67
CA PHE A 1029 -43.50 6.70 -3.94
C PHE A 1029 -44.73 5.98 -4.53
N GLY A 1030 -44.68 5.58 -5.80
CA GLY A 1030 -45.71 4.77 -6.46
C GLY A 1030 -45.71 3.28 -6.09
N GLN A 1031 -44.62 2.77 -5.49
CA GLN A 1031 -44.45 1.33 -5.22
C GLN A 1031 -45.35 0.79 -4.09
N PRO A 1032 -45.71 -0.51 -4.13
CA PRO A 1032 -46.34 -1.20 -3.00
C PRO A 1032 -45.50 -1.05 -1.72
N GLY A 1033 -46.15 -0.72 -0.61
CA GLY A 1033 -45.49 -0.52 0.69
C GLY A 1033 -45.16 0.94 1.04
N SER A 1034 -45.18 1.89 0.09
CA SER A 1034 -45.02 3.31 0.42
C SER A 1034 -46.25 3.86 1.17
N ALA A 1035 -46.04 4.51 2.33
CA ALA A 1035 -47.10 5.13 3.12
C ALA A 1035 -47.75 6.34 2.41
N VAL A 1036 -47.03 6.96 1.48
CA VAL A 1036 -47.45 8.11 0.66
C VAL A 1036 -47.99 7.71 -0.72
N ARG A 1037 -48.14 6.42 -1.01
CA ARG A 1037 -48.64 5.93 -2.32
C ARG A 1037 -49.98 6.59 -2.70
N GLY A 1038 -50.01 7.26 -3.85
CA GLY A 1038 -51.19 8.00 -4.34
C GLY A 1038 -51.47 9.33 -3.63
N LYS A 1039 -50.62 9.77 -2.71
CA LYS A 1039 -50.78 10.98 -1.88
C LYS A 1039 -49.75 12.08 -2.15
N VAL A 1040 -48.91 11.90 -3.17
CA VAL A 1040 -47.80 12.83 -3.49
C VAL A 1040 -48.16 13.68 -4.71
N GLY A 1041 -47.78 14.95 -4.67
CA GLY A 1041 -47.69 15.82 -5.85
C GLY A 1041 -46.29 16.43 -5.99
N ILE A 1042 -46.04 17.04 -7.15
CA ILE A 1042 -44.80 17.76 -7.48
C ILE A 1042 -45.08 19.19 -7.90
N ALA A 1043 -44.15 20.09 -7.57
CA ALA A 1043 -44.16 21.49 -7.95
C ALA A 1043 -42.72 21.97 -8.26
N SER A 1044 -42.61 23.17 -8.82
CA SER A 1044 -41.34 23.90 -8.83
C SER A 1044 -40.84 24.12 -7.42
N LEU A 1045 -39.52 24.32 -7.26
CA LEU A 1045 -38.99 24.83 -5.99
C LEU A 1045 -39.61 26.21 -5.68
N PRO A 1046 -39.80 26.57 -4.40
CA PRO A 1046 -40.32 27.88 -4.05
C PRO A 1046 -39.31 28.99 -4.37
N ARG A 1047 -39.78 30.21 -4.69
CA ARG A 1047 -38.88 31.39 -4.76
C ARG A 1047 -38.55 31.95 -3.38
N HIS A 1048 -37.42 32.65 -3.29
CA HIS A 1048 -37.06 33.50 -2.16
C HIS A 1048 -37.21 34.99 -2.55
N ALA A 1049 -36.78 35.91 -1.69
CA ALA A 1049 -37.21 37.31 -1.68
C ALA A 1049 -37.02 38.10 -3.01
N ARG A 1050 -36.05 37.73 -3.85
CA ARG A 1050 -35.65 38.52 -5.04
C ARG A 1050 -35.48 37.71 -6.34
N GLY A 1051 -35.92 36.45 -6.40
CA GLY A 1051 -35.81 35.58 -7.58
C GLY A 1051 -37.11 35.39 -8.38
N ASP A 1052 -37.00 35.34 -9.72
CA ASP A 1052 -38.17 35.37 -10.63
C ASP A 1052 -39.06 34.11 -10.61
N ARG A 1053 -38.53 32.96 -10.18
CA ARG A 1053 -39.23 31.71 -9.80
C ARG A 1053 -38.18 30.75 -9.22
N GLY A 1054 -38.58 29.77 -8.39
CA GLY A 1054 -37.62 28.79 -7.87
C GLY A 1054 -37.20 27.81 -8.97
N VAL A 1055 -35.92 27.82 -9.31
CA VAL A 1055 -35.32 27.03 -10.38
C VAL A 1055 -34.61 25.81 -9.81
N GLY A 1056 -34.93 24.63 -10.32
CA GLY A 1056 -34.22 23.39 -9.98
C GLY A 1056 -32.86 23.29 -10.69
N SER A 1057 -31.87 22.73 -10.00
CA SER A 1057 -30.60 22.33 -10.59
C SER A 1057 -30.81 21.13 -11.50
N THR A 1058 -30.06 21.02 -12.59
CA THR A 1058 -30.00 19.80 -13.40
C THR A 1058 -28.88 18.88 -12.93
N GLY A 1059 -29.04 17.58 -13.19
CA GLY A 1059 -28.05 16.54 -12.97
C GLY A 1059 -28.25 15.40 -13.97
N GLY A 1060 -27.62 14.24 -13.75
CA GLY A 1060 -27.71 13.09 -14.66
C GLY A 1060 -26.34 12.70 -15.20
N ALA A 1061 -26.31 12.15 -16.42
CA ALA A 1061 -25.07 11.71 -17.06
C ALA A 1061 -25.00 12.01 -18.55
N HIS A 1062 -23.76 12.18 -19.01
CA HIS A 1062 -23.36 12.27 -20.41
C HIS A 1062 -22.51 11.06 -20.81
N LEU A 1063 -22.40 10.85 -22.11
CA LEU A 1063 -21.55 9.84 -22.75
C LEU A 1063 -20.40 10.53 -23.49
N GLY A 1064 -19.17 10.34 -23.00
CA GLY A 1064 -17.95 10.82 -23.63
C GLY A 1064 -17.20 9.70 -24.34
N VAL A 1065 -16.36 10.06 -25.32
CA VAL A 1065 -15.40 9.13 -25.96
C VAL A 1065 -14.00 9.47 -25.48
N TYR A 1066 -13.21 8.47 -25.10
CA TYR A 1066 -11.81 8.67 -24.71
C TYR A 1066 -10.98 9.08 -25.92
N ARG A 1067 -10.23 10.19 -25.82
CA ARG A 1067 -9.38 10.71 -26.90
C ARG A 1067 -8.33 9.70 -27.38
N GLY A 1068 -7.86 8.81 -26.50
CA GLY A 1068 -6.88 7.77 -26.82
C GLY A 1068 -7.48 6.48 -27.40
N THR A 1069 -8.77 6.42 -27.70
CA THR A 1069 -9.37 5.25 -28.38
C THR A 1069 -8.70 4.98 -29.73
N ARG A 1070 -8.53 3.70 -30.07
CA ARG A 1070 -8.05 3.26 -31.38
C ARG A 1070 -9.16 3.22 -32.44
N HIS A 1071 -10.41 3.41 -32.03
CA HIS A 1071 -11.60 3.20 -32.87
C HIS A 1071 -12.61 4.37 -32.73
N PRO A 1072 -12.19 5.63 -32.98
CA PRO A 1072 -12.98 6.83 -32.67
C PRO A 1072 -14.33 6.87 -33.39
N GLU A 1073 -14.40 6.41 -34.64
CA GLU A 1073 -15.65 6.34 -35.42
C GLU A 1073 -16.65 5.37 -34.80
N ALA A 1074 -16.20 4.18 -34.40
CA ALA A 1074 -17.07 3.16 -33.77
C ALA A 1074 -17.49 3.57 -32.35
N ALA A 1075 -16.60 4.20 -31.59
CA ALA A 1075 -16.90 4.73 -30.26
C ALA A 1075 -17.92 5.89 -30.32
N ALA A 1076 -17.74 6.82 -31.27
CA ALA A 1076 -18.70 7.90 -31.51
C ALA A 1076 -20.06 7.37 -32.00
N ALA A 1077 -20.08 6.34 -32.85
CA ALA A 1077 -21.32 5.67 -33.28
C ALA A 1077 -22.06 5.01 -32.10
N LEU A 1078 -21.34 4.39 -31.15
CA LEU A 1078 -21.92 3.82 -29.93
C LEU A 1078 -22.54 4.91 -29.04
N VAL A 1079 -21.83 6.01 -28.82
CA VAL A 1079 -22.33 7.15 -28.04
C VAL A 1079 -23.58 7.76 -28.66
N ARG A 1080 -23.59 7.98 -29.99
CA ARG A 1080 -24.77 8.47 -30.73
C ARG A 1080 -25.95 7.50 -30.69
N PHE A 1081 -25.69 6.18 -30.71
CA PHE A 1081 -26.74 5.17 -30.57
C PHE A 1081 -27.37 5.20 -29.18
N LEU A 1082 -26.57 5.25 -28.12
CA LEU A 1082 -27.04 5.22 -26.73
C LEU A 1082 -27.77 6.51 -26.30
N ALA A 1083 -27.37 7.66 -26.83
CA ALA A 1083 -28.09 8.95 -26.69
C ALA A 1083 -29.28 9.10 -27.68
N GLY A 1084 -29.55 8.07 -28.47
CA GLY A 1084 -30.63 8.05 -29.46
C GLY A 1084 -32.01 7.85 -28.84
N ASP A 1085 -33.04 8.34 -29.54
CA ASP A 1085 -34.44 8.33 -29.09
C ASP A 1085 -34.95 6.94 -28.64
N ALA A 1086 -34.70 5.93 -29.46
CA ALA A 1086 -35.08 4.55 -29.17
C ALA A 1086 -34.30 3.95 -27.98
N ALA A 1087 -33.06 4.38 -27.76
CA ALA A 1087 -32.24 3.90 -26.65
C ALA A 1087 -32.68 4.54 -25.33
N GLU A 1088 -32.86 5.87 -25.29
CA GLU A 1088 -33.39 6.56 -24.11
C GLU A 1088 -34.79 6.06 -23.72
N ARG A 1089 -35.69 5.81 -24.69
CA ARG A 1089 -37.01 5.20 -24.40
C ARG A 1089 -36.91 3.84 -23.71
N VAL A 1090 -35.95 3.00 -24.11
CA VAL A 1090 -35.68 1.70 -23.47
C VAL A 1090 -35.02 1.88 -22.09
N MET A 1091 -34.12 2.85 -21.92
CA MET A 1091 -33.52 3.18 -20.62
C MET A 1091 -34.59 3.62 -19.61
N THR A 1092 -35.48 4.53 -20.01
CA THR A 1092 -36.55 5.04 -19.14
C THR A 1092 -37.53 3.95 -18.72
N ALA A 1093 -38.02 3.15 -19.67
CA ALA A 1093 -38.93 2.04 -19.37
C ALA A 1093 -38.30 0.92 -18.51
N GLY A 1094 -36.98 0.69 -18.64
CA GLY A 1094 -36.29 -0.40 -17.94
C GLY A 1094 -35.72 -0.04 -16.56
N ALA A 1095 -35.34 1.23 -16.35
CA ALA A 1095 -34.50 1.65 -15.23
C ALA A 1095 -35.01 2.87 -14.42
N ALA A 1096 -36.21 3.39 -14.71
CA ALA A 1096 -36.75 4.58 -14.03
C ALA A 1096 -35.81 5.83 -14.11
N LEU A 1097 -34.97 5.88 -15.15
CA LEU A 1097 -34.11 7.03 -15.46
C LEU A 1097 -34.87 8.01 -16.34
N THR A 1098 -34.87 9.28 -15.96
CA THR A 1098 -35.57 10.33 -16.71
C THR A 1098 -34.77 10.71 -17.97
N PRO A 1099 -35.40 10.73 -19.15
CA PRO A 1099 -34.68 10.91 -20.41
C PRO A 1099 -34.14 12.33 -20.53
N SER A 1100 -33.09 12.49 -21.33
CA SER A 1100 -32.53 13.81 -21.65
C SER A 1100 -33.21 14.48 -22.86
N ARG A 1101 -34.01 13.69 -23.62
CA ARG A 1101 -34.77 14.12 -24.80
C ARG A 1101 -36.19 14.58 -24.46
N MET A 1102 -36.55 15.77 -24.93
CA MET A 1102 -37.82 16.43 -24.59
C MET A 1102 -39.08 15.67 -25.07
N ALA A 1103 -39.01 15.01 -26.24
CA ALA A 1103 -40.16 14.32 -26.84
C ALA A 1103 -40.66 13.13 -25.99
N LEU A 1104 -39.75 12.44 -25.30
CA LEU A 1104 -40.08 11.23 -24.53
C LEU A 1104 -40.97 11.51 -23.30
N TYR A 1105 -40.98 12.75 -22.80
CA TYR A 1105 -41.91 13.18 -21.73
C TYR A 1105 -43.37 13.30 -22.18
N HIS A 1106 -43.63 13.16 -23.48
CA HIS A 1106 -44.96 13.19 -24.08
C HIS A 1106 -45.29 11.88 -24.84
N ASP A 1107 -44.47 10.84 -24.67
CA ASP A 1107 -44.66 9.54 -25.31
C ASP A 1107 -45.86 8.77 -24.71
N PRO A 1108 -46.86 8.35 -25.52
CA PRO A 1108 -48.08 7.69 -25.01
C PRO A 1108 -47.90 6.29 -24.38
N GLU A 1109 -46.73 5.66 -24.48
CA GLU A 1109 -46.39 4.47 -23.70
C GLU A 1109 -45.78 4.86 -22.36
N LEU A 1110 -44.75 5.72 -22.36
CA LEU A 1110 -44.09 6.15 -21.12
C LEU A 1110 -45.05 6.90 -20.16
N LEU A 1111 -46.03 7.65 -20.70
CA LEU A 1111 -47.04 8.36 -19.90
C LEU A 1111 -47.98 7.44 -19.11
N ARG A 1112 -48.09 6.15 -19.44
CA ARG A 1112 -48.92 5.19 -18.68
C ARG A 1112 -48.31 4.87 -17.33
N ASP A 1113 -47.00 4.67 -17.33
CA ASP A 1113 -46.23 4.29 -16.16
C ASP A 1113 -45.71 5.53 -15.41
N HIS A 1114 -45.44 6.63 -16.12
CA HIS A 1114 -44.96 7.90 -15.56
C HIS A 1114 -45.86 9.11 -15.89
N PRO A 1115 -47.09 9.19 -15.33
CA PRO A 1115 -48.05 10.27 -15.63
C PRO A 1115 -47.57 11.68 -15.20
N SER A 1116 -46.49 11.78 -14.41
CA SER A 1116 -45.91 13.06 -13.98
C SER A 1116 -44.98 13.70 -15.02
N PHE A 1117 -44.60 12.98 -16.10
CA PHE A 1117 -43.63 13.47 -17.08
C PHE A 1117 -43.95 14.83 -17.72
N PRO A 1118 -45.20 15.19 -18.10
CA PRO A 1118 -45.47 16.49 -18.69
C PRO A 1118 -45.17 17.66 -17.73
N ALA A 1119 -45.37 17.46 -16.43
CA ALA A 1119 -45.02 18.44 -15.40
C ALA A 1119 -43.50 18.51 -15.17
N ILE A 1120 -42.81 17.36 -15.16
CA ILE A 1120 -41.35 17.30 -15.02
C ILE A 1120 -40.67 17.96 -16.23
N SER A 1121 -41.17 17.74 -17.45
CA SER A 1121 -40.70 18.39 -18.69
C SER A 1121 -40.81 19.92 -18.59
N ALA A 1122 -41.96 20.44 -18.17
CA ALA A 1122 -42.16 21.88 -17.99
C ALA A 1122 -41.19 22.50 -16.96
N LEU A 1123 -40.79 21.74 -15.93
CA LEU A 1123 -39.79 22.16 -14.93
C LEU A 1123 -38.36 22.04 -15.45
N ALA A 1124 -38.04 20.98 -16.21
CA ALA A 1124 -36.74 20.78 -16.85
C ALA A 1124 -36.43 21.85 -17.92
N MET A 1125 -37.45 22.35 -18.62
CA MET A 1125 -37.32 23.45 -19.59
C MET A 1125 -36.79 24.76 -19.00
N VAL A 1126 -37.02 25.01 -17.69
CA VAL A 1126 -36.59 26.22 -16.98
C VAL A 1126 -35.48 25.96 -15.96
N ALA A 1127 -34.99 24.71 -15.89
CA ALA A 1127 -33.93 24.29 -14.97
C ALA A 1127 -32.57 24.89 -15.36
N ARG A 1128 -31.62 24.91 -14.42
CA ARG A 1128 -30.26 25.42 -14.63
C ARG A 1128 -29.22 24.34 -14.34
N PRO A 1129 -28.14 24.22 -15.14
CA PRO A 1129 -27.03 23.37 -14.75
C PRO A 1129 -26.30 23.93 -13.52
N ARG A 1130 -25.54 23.06 -12.85
CA ARG A 1130 -24.46 23.50 -11.96
C ARG A 1130 -23.49 24.38 -12.77
N PRO A 1131 -22.79 25.35 -12.17
CA PRO A 1131 -21.85 26.22 -12.88
C PRO A 1131 -20.95 25.46 -13.86
N VAL A 1132 -21.11 25.74 -15.16
CA VAL A 1132 -20.41 25.05 -16.24
C VAL A 1132 -18.97 25.57 -16.31
N ALA A 1133 -18.13 25.04 -15.42
CA ALA A 1133 -16.75 25.42 -15.25
C ALA A 1133 -15.85 24.19 -15.04
N PRO A 1134 -14.65 24.15 -15.63
CA PRO A 1134 -13.72 23.02 -15.50
C PRO A 1134 -13.17 22.82 -14.07
N TYR A 1135 -13.31 23.83 -13.21
CA TYR A 1135 -12.95 23.80 -11.80
C TYR A 1135 -14.16 23.67 -10.87
N TYR A 1136 -15.37 23.38 -11.38
CA TYR A 1136 -16.58 23.32 -10.55
C TYR A 1136 -16.50 22.27 -9.44
N LEU A 1137 -15.97 21.08 -9.72
CA LEU A 1137 -15.86 20.03 -8.69
C LEU A 1137 -14.98 20.49 -7.52
N MET A 1138 -13.83 21.10 -7.83
CA MET A 1138 -12.94 21.70 -6.83
C MET A 1138 -13.65 22.86 -6.08
N LEU A 1139 -14.39 23.72 -6.78
CA LEU A 1139 -15.21 24.77 -6.18
C LEU A 1139 -16.21 24.18 -5.17
N SER A 1140 -16.96 23.15 -5.54
CA SER A 1140 -17.90 22.47 -4.64
C SER A 1140 -17.20 21.94 -3.39
N THR A 1141 -16.10 21.21 -3.54
CA THR A 1141 -15.34 20.65 -2.41
C THR A 1141 -14.88 21.71 -1.40
N ILE A 1142 -14.55 22.92 -1.86
CA ILE A 1142 -14.20 24.07 -0.99
C ILE A 1142 -15.44 24.62 -0.28
N LEU A 1143 -16.57 24.71 -0.99
CA LEU A 1143 -17.82 25.26 -0.45
C LEU A 1143 -18.51 24.35 0.58
N GLN A 1144 -18.37 23.04 0.44
CA GLN A 1144 -18.97 22.04 1.33
C GLN A 1144 -18.70 22.28 2.83
N PRO A 1145 -17.45 22.39 3.32
CA PRO A 1145 -17.20 22.64 4.75
C PRO A 1145 -17.73 24.00 5.22
N GLU A 1146 -17.69 25.02 4.36
CA GLU A 1146 -18.14 26.37 4.70
C GLU A 1146 -19.67 26.46 4.83
N PHE A 1147 -20.41 25.83 3.91
CA PHE A 1147 -21.88 25.73 4.00
C PHE A 1147 -22.31 24.84 5.18
N SER A 1148 -21.69 23.67 5.33
CA SER A 1148 -21.95 22.75 6.45
C SER A 1148 -21.79 23.46 7.80
N ALA A 1149 -20.70 24.23 7.97
CA ALA A 1149 -20.43 25.00 9.18
C ALA A 1149 -21.54 26.01 9.55
N VAL A 1150 -22.19 26.64 8.56
CA VAL A 1150 -23.35 27.51 8.83
C VAL A 1150 -24.57 26.69 9.23
N LEU A 1151 -24.84 25.58 8.52
CA LEU A 1151 -26.00 24.73 8.80
C LEU A 1151 -25.94 24.08 10.19
N VAL A 1152 -24.76 23.67 10.66
CA VAL A 1152 -24.57 23.17 12.04
C VAL A 1152 -24.41 24.28 13.08
N GLY A 1153 -24.13 25.52 12.66
CA GLY A 1153 -24.06 26.70 13.52
C GLY A 1153 -22.67 26.97 14.12
N THR A 1154 -21.61 26.45 13.51
CA THR A 1154 -20.21 26.71 13.92
C THR A 1154 -19.59 27.93 13.22
N LYS A 1155 -20.21 28.43 12.13
CA LYS A 1155 -19.87 29.71 11.49
C LYS A 1155 -21.13 30.55 11.24
N THR A 1156 -20.97 31.86 11.25
CA THR A 1156 -21.99 32.77 10.72
C THR A 1156 -21.95 32.81 9.18
N PRO A 1157 -23.07 33.11 8.50
CA PRO A 1157 -23.10 33.25 7.04
C PRO A 1157 -22.01 34.16 6.45
N PRO A 1158 -21.73 35.37 7.00
CA PRO A 1158 -20.68 36.24 6.45
C PRO A 1158 -19.28 35.65 6.60
N GLN A 1159 -19.00 34.95 7.71
CA GLN A 1159 -17.72 34.27 7.90
C GLN A 1159 -17.51 33.17 6.86
N ALA A 1160 -18.55 32.36 6.58
CA ALA A 1160 -18.48 31.28 5.60
C ALA A 1160 -18.34 31.81 4.18
N VAL A 1161 -19.10 32.85 3.79
CA VAL A 1161 -19.01 33.47 2.46
C VAL A 1161 -17.64 34.13 2.27
N ALA A 1162 -17.14 34.89 3.25
CA ALA A 1162 -15.81 35.51 3.18
C ALA A 1162 -14.68 34.47 3.10
N GLN A 1163 -14.74 33.41 3.92
CA GLN A 1163 -13.75 32.33 3.91
C GLN A 1163 -13.76 31.54 2.61
N ALA A 1164 -14.93 31.20 2.09
CA ALA A 1164 -15.10 30.54 0.80
C ALA A 1164 -14.53 31.38 -0.35
N ARG A 1165 -14.84 32.69 -0.38
CA ARG A 1165 -14.24 33.61 -1.37
C ARG A 1165 -12.73 33.63 -1.28
N TYR A 1166 -12.16 33.76 -0.07
CA TYR A 1166 -10.72 33.76 0.14
C TYR A 1166 -10.05 32.47 -0.37
N GLN A 1167 -10.60 31.29 -0.02
CA GLN A 1167 -10.07 30.00 -0.44
C GLN A 1167 -10.14 29.82 -1.96
N VAL A 1168 -11.28 30.15 -2.58
CA VAL A 1168 -11.44 29.97 -4.03
C VAL A 1168 -10.63 31.01 -4.81
N ASP A 1169 -10.60 32.27 -4.40
CA ASP A 1169 -9.76 33.29 -5.05
C ASP A 1169 -8.26 32.98 -4.90
N HIS A 1170 -7.84 32.33 -3.81
CA HIS A 1170 -6.47 31.84 -3.65
C HIS A 1170 -6.15 30.69 -4.63
N LEU A 1171 -7.06 29.73 -4.79
CA LEU A 1171 -6.88 28.59 -5.70
C LEU A 1171 -6.99 28.98 -7.18
N LEU A 1172 -7.92 29.87 -7.54
CA LEU A 1172 -8.08 30.35 -8.92
C LEU A 1172 -6.91 31.21 -9.41
N LYS A 1173 -6.08 31.77 -8.52
CA LYS A 1173 -4.82 32.45 -8.90
C LYS A 1173 -3.75 31.52 -9.48
N GLY A 1174 -3.88 30.20 -9.28
CA GLY A 1174 -2.99 29.20 -9.92
C GLY A 1174 -3.56 28.58 -11.20
N ILE A 1175 -4.80 28.91 -11.56
CA ILE A 1175 -5.56 28.31 -12.68
C ILE A 1175 -5.90 29.36 -13.76
N ARG A 1176 -5.88 30.65 -13.40
CA ARG A 1176 -5.99 31.81 -14.30
C ARG A 1176 -4.63 32.36 -14.66
#